data_AF-A0A7C4HQ23-F1
#
_entry.id   AF-A0A7C4HQ23-F1
#
_cell.length_a   1.000
_cell.length_b   1.000
_cell.length_c   1.000
_cell.angle_alpha   90.00
_cell.angle_beta   90.00
_cell.angle_gamma   90.00
#
_symmetry.space_group_name_H-M   'P 1'
#
loop_
_entity.id
_entity.type
_entity.pdbx_description
1 polymer ?
#
loop_
_entity_poly.entity_id
_entity_poly.type
_entity_poly.pdbx_seq_one_letter_code
_entity_poly.pdbx_strand_id
1 'polypeptide(L)'
;MSQRRRVSLLNIAAAGVFWGLAATTARAATMSASPTPPAVTGADLANYAAVTGTDKWWAENSADGAAKGQTFLTGGTALRLKAVTYQTSSKAEPTKTYVIRVGTVLGTNFVEVHRETATQTFTWNGGEYMTWTLATPVLLAANTVHGVDIGMTSSSSAWQTGIPYLNVTANAYAGGVRYSSGTSGMGTSNLTLVTTSDRIFHLDLEHPLRPSPEDGATAPAGDVRLSWMNLPPNVGTDVWVDVWFGTNTATLAQVVDKGLNTTNTTVSAPSAATYYWRVDSYLDGAPSGAPVTGTLFRFVVFDSDGDGIPDEWTIRYFGHPTGQEADLSRAQDDADSDGLTNLEEYQRGTVPTDDDTDDDTLEDGAELAGAGARPPTDPLRADTDGDGLSDSVESHSGVWSGPQDTGTNPAQADTDRDGLRDGVETHTGVFVSSTDTGTDPLAADSDGDGAGDWYEVVAAYTDPNQGGEKPNIPYPLPRPDATPPATNKPVKVFILSGQSNMVGMGNVDPTNTLGTLACVVRLEGKFPNLLATNGNWAVRDDVRYRGVISAIGNAPLGVGQGADTGKIGPELGFGHVMGWYFDEPVLLIKSSIGNRALGWDFRPPGSPRYEYSNGYTYPAYGEAPERWVTGSPGPTPFGWYCGKQYDDCFLAEADMGPLGWAAALAYPVNCQVRHNGVTYSSKSAHTSAAESEPGVGAQWSTYWNVYSVFNVADILDNWATEYPQWAAQGFKIAGFVWWQGNRDIGTGAPYTEQYETNLVRFIQQVRAYYAHRYPGKCSASTPFVLATGCGDQQTSGNGLAVANAQLAVSGERRKYPEFVGNVKTMDTRGYWRDAAISPTTAGYHYNGNAETFLLTGDALGRGMVELLNSSATPAGGTLMIIR
;
A
#
# COMPACT_ATOMS: atom_id res chain seq x y z
N MET A 1 -23.87 51.02 30.78
CA MET A 1 -24.17 49.58 30.90
C MET A 1 -22.89 48.81 30.62
N SER A 2 -22.59 47.88 31.51
CA SER A 2 -21.29 47.25 31.85
C SER A 2 -20.46 46.81 30.65
N GLN A 3 -19.28 47.41 30.43
CA GLN A 3 -17.98 47.17 31.08
C GLN A 3 -17.18 46.01 30.48
N ARG A 4 -16.27 46.41 29.58
CA ARG A 4 -14.93 45.82 29.43
C ARG A 4 -14.20 45.83 30.78
N ARG A 5 -13.47 44.76 31.12
CA ARG A 5 -12.22 44.85 31.89
C ARG A 5 -11.20 43.80 31.44
N ARG A 6 -10.06 44.31 30.98
CA ARG A 6 -8.74 43.66 30.98
C ARG A 6 -8.34 43.30 32.41
N VAL A 7 -7.60 42.22 32.60
CA VAL A 7 -6.42 42.24 33.49
C VAL A 7 -5.28 41.48 32.82
N SER A 8 -4.18 42.20 32.67
CA SER A 8 -2.86 41.79 32.23
C SER A 8 -2.02 41.30 33.41
N LEU A 9 -1.23 40.25 33.14
CA LEU A 9 0.16 39.99 33.58
C LEU A 9 0.62 40.51 34.96
N LEU A 10 1.07 39.57 35.81
CA LEU A 10 2.30 39.77 36.59
C LEU A 10 3.05 38.44 36.80
N ASN A 11 4.36 38.50 36.55
CA ASN A 11 5.38 37.46 36.63
C ASN A 11 5.54 36.82 38.00
N ILE A 12 5.89 35.52 38.06
CA ILE A 12 7.00 35.02 38.91
C ILE A 12 7.78 33.95 38.13
N ALA A 13 9.11 34.12 38.11
CA ALA A 13 10.09 33.30 37.44
C ALA A 13 10.43 32.00 38.21
N ALA A 14 11.07 31.11 37.47
CA ALA A 14 11.60 29.80 37.84
C ALA A 14 12.36 29.70 39.17
N ALA A 15 12.14 28.58 39.87
CA ALA A 15 13.19 27.79 40.53
C ALA A 15 12.66 26.36 40.72
N GLY A 16 13.36 25.39 40.12
CA GLY A 16 12.94 24.00 40.08
C GLY A 16 13.06 23.28 41.43
N VAL A 17 12.29 22.21 41.56
CA VAL A 17 12.61 21.08 42.44
C VAL A 17 12.31 19.81 41.66
N PHE A 18 13.38 19.10 41.31
CA PHE A 18 13.37 17.69 40.95
C PHE A 18 12.57 16.90 41.99
N TRP A 19 11.53 16.19 41.56
CA TRP A 19 11.05 15.02 42.28
C TRP A 19 11.36 13.80 41.42
N GLY A 20 12.31 13.02 41.92
CA GLY A 20 12.86 11.88 41.23
C GLY A 20 11.80 10.83 40.91
N LEU A 21 12.07 10.08 39.85
CA LEU A 21 11.48 8.77 39.61
C LEU A 21 11.60 7.94 40.90
N ALA A 22 10.50 7.79 41.61
CA ALA A 22 10.34 6.64 42.49
C ALA A 22 10.17 5.44 41.56
N ALA A 23 11.18 4.57 41.55
CA ALA A 23 11.16 3.31 40.82
C ALA A 23 9.89 2.55 41.18
N THR A 24 8.98 2.42 40.21
CA THR A 24 7.86 1.50 40.30
C THR A 24 8.42 0.10 40.50
N THR A 25 7.90 -0.61 41.51
CA THR A 25 8.19 -2.03 41.71
C THR A 25 7.88 -2.78 40.42
N ALA A 26 8.85 -3.56 39.94
CA ALA A 26 8.76 -4.26 38.65
C ALA A 26 7.57 -5.23 38.66
N ARG A 27 6.53 -4.93 37.87
CA ARG A 27 5.45 -5.89 37.58
C ARG A 27 5.99 -6.93 36.60
N ALA A 28 5.81 -8.20 36.94
CA ALA A 28 6.30 -9.32 36.15
C ALA A 28 5.14 -10.13 35.58
N ALA A 29 4.99 -10.15 34.26
CA ALA A 29 4.13 -11.08 33.57
C ALA A 29 4.62 -12.52 33.80
N THR A 30 3.68 -13.47 33.79
CA THR A 30 4.01 -14.90 33.89
C THR A 30 4.11 -15.52 32.51
N MET A 31 4.96 -16.56 32.37
CA MET A 31 5.17 -17.26 31.11
C MET A 31 4.71 -18.71 31.21
N SER A 32 4.07 -19.21 30.16
CA SER A 32 3.71 -20.62 30.00
C SER A 32 3.88 -21.07 28.55
N ALA A 33 4.09 -22.37 28.32
CA ALA A 33 4.15 -22.96 26.98
C ALA A 33 3.12 -24.08 26.83
N SER A 34 2.56 -24.19 25.63
CA SER A 34 1.59 -25.23 25.27
C SER A 34 1.90 -25.83 23.89
N PRO A 35 1.78 -27.15 23.70
CA PRO A 35 1.89 -27.75 22.37
C PRO A 35 0.68 -27.48 21.48
N THR A 36 -0.45 -27.05 22.06
CA THR A 36 -1.68 -26.69 21.34
C THR A 36 -1.89 -25.18 21.37
N PRO A 37 -2.45 -24.58 20.30
CA PRO A 37 -2.82 -23.17 20.32
C PRO A 37 -3.83 -22.88 21.43
N PRO A 38 -3.80 -21.68 22.05
CA PRO A 38 -4.93 -21.20 22.84
C PRO A 38 -6.22 -21.26 22.01
N ALA A 39 -7.33 -21.64 22.64
CA ALA A 39 -8.65 -21.52 22.01
C ALA A 39 -8.96 -20.04 21.75
N VAL A 40 -9.60 -19.74 20.62
CA VAL A 40 -10.10 -18.39 20.31
C VAL A 40 -11.50 -18.29 20.88
N THR A 41 -11.72 -17.37 21.82
CA THR A 41 -13.03 -17.18 22.47
C THR A 41 -13.34 -15.71 22.68
N GLY A 42 -14.61 -15.30 22.57
CA GLY A 42 -15.02 -13.92 22.85
C GLY A 42 -14.34 -12.89 21.93
N ALA A 43 -13.71 -11.86 22.51
CA ALA A 43 -13.09 -10.73 21.81
C ALA A 43 -11.64 -10.99 21.35
N ASP A 44 -11.15 -12.23 21.50
CA ASP A 44 -9.79 -12.63 21.14
C ASP A 44 -9.44 -12.31 19.68
N LEU A 45 -8.17 -11.96 19.45
CA LEU A 45 -7.62 -11.81 18.11
C LEU A 45 -6.52 -12.85 17.89
N ALA A 46 -6.64 -13.66 16.85
CA ALA A 46 -5.71 -14.75 16.58
C ALA A 46 -5.36 -14.87 15.09
N ASN A 47 -4.13 -15.27 14.81
CA ASN A 47 -3.68 -15.72 13.50
C ASN A 47 -2.92 -17.05 13.65
N TYR A 48 -3.59 -18.14 13.29
CA TYR A 48 -3.05 -19.51 13.34
C TYR A 48 -2.82 -20.12 11.95
N ALA A 49 -2.61 -19.28 10.93
CA ALA A 49 -2.38 -19.73 9.57
C ALA A 49 -1.09 -20.56 9.42
N ALA A 50 -0.96 -21.25 8.28
CA ALA A 50 0.15 -22.17 8.01
C ALA A 50 1.51 -21.44 8.04
N VAL A 51 2.49 -22.02 8.74
CA VAL A 51 3.85 -21.48 8.84
C VAL A 51 4.48 -21.37 7.45
N THR A 52 4.87 -20.17 7.04
CA THR A 52 5.57 -19.91 5.77
C THR A 52 7.03 -19.51 5.97
N GLY A 53 7.45 -19.23 7.21
CA GLY A 53 8.82 -18.91 7.54
C GLY A 53 9.05 -18.72 9.03
N THR A 54 10.22 -18.20 9.37
CA THR A 54 10.60 -17.93 10.77
C THR A 54 11.34 -16.60 10.90
N ASP A 55 11.14 -15.88 12.00
CA ASP A 55 11.83 -14.62 12.35
C ASP A 55 12.54 -14.79 13.68
N LYS A 56 13.82 -14.40 13.78
CA LYS A 56 14.53 -14.54 15.06
C LYS A 56 13.92 -13.58 16.07
N TRP A 57 13.53 -14.08 17.25
CA TRP A 57 12.80 -13.28 18.26
C TRP A 57 13.59 -12.04 18.69
N TRP A 58 14.93 -12.09 18.65
CA TRP A 58 15.79 -10.96 18.99
C TRP A 58 17.10 -11.01 18.17
N ALA A 59 17.49 -9.88 17.57
CA ALA A 59 18.63 -9.78 16.63
C ALA A 59 20.02 -9.78 17.32
N GLU A 60 21.08 -10.12 16.58
CA GLU A 60 22.22 -10.91 17.10
C GLU A 60 23.42 -10.21 17.75
N ASN A 61 23.59 -8.88 17.77
CA ASN A 61 24.95 -8.33 17.97
C ASN A 61 25.20 -7.40 19.18
N SER A 62 24.22 -7.08 20.01
CA SER A 62 24.47 -6.36 21.28
C SER A 62 23.26 -6.44 22.22
N ALA A 63 23.38 -5.87 23.43
CA ALA A 63 22.27 -5.61 24.34
C ALA A 63 21.16 -4.71 23.73
N ASP A 64 21.34 -4.26 22.48
CA ASP A 64 20.52 -3.29 21.76
C ASP A 64 19.70 -3.92 20.60
N GLY A 65 19.35 -5.21 20.69
CA GLY A 65 18.50 -5.86 19.70
C GLY A 65 17.10 -5.23 19.57
N ALA A 66 16.44 -5.44 18.43
CA ALA A 66 15.12 -4.89 18.14
C ALA A 66 14.02 -5.82 18.67
N ALA A 67 13.08 -5.28 19.47
CA ALA A 67 11.91 -6.02 19.93
C ALA A 67 11.02 -6.38 18.74
N LYS A 68 10.34 -7.52 18.84
CA LYS A 68 9.51 -8.08 17.78
C LYS A 68 8.05 -7.97 18.19
N GLY A 69 7.24 -7.25 17.41
CA GLY A 69 5.83 -7.05 17.72
C GLY A 69 4.86 -7.11 16.55
N GLN A 70 3.58 -7.25 16.83
CA GLN A 70 2.49 -7.30 15.86
C GLN A 70 1.52 -6.16 16.18
N THR A 71 1.10 -5.40 15.16
CA THR A 71 -0.01 -4.44 15.33
C THR A 71 -1.35 -5.11 15.11
N PHE A 72 -2.38 -4.50 15.68
CA PHE A 72 -3.77 -4.91 15.54
C PHE A 72 -4.68 -3.68 15.73
N LEU A 73 -5.87 -3.71 15.13
CA LEU A 73 -6.87 -2.65 15.25
C LEU A 73 -7.96 -3.08 16.23
N THR A 74 -8.29 -2.23 17.20
CA THR A 74 -9.48 -2.41 18.05
C THR A 74 -10.72 -1.88 17.33
N GLY A 75 -11.85 -2.60 17.45
CA GLY A 75 -13.13 -2.18 16.88
C GLY A 75 -13.81 -1.04 17.63
N GLY A 76 -15.13 -0.87 17.45
CA GLY A 76 -15.92 0.25 17.97
C GLY A 76 -16.00 0.36 19.50
N THR A 77 -15.55 -0.65 20.25
CA THR A 77 -15.53 -0.66 21.71
C THR A 77 -14.11 -0.81 22.27
N ALA A 78 -13.88 -0.25 23.45
CA ALA A 78 -12.61 -0.43 24.16
C ALA A 78 -12.45 -1.90 24.61
N LEU A 79 -11.21 -2.37 24.75
CA LEU A 79 -10.87 -3.77 25.10
C LEU A 79 -9.78 -3.81 26.18
N ARG A 80 -9.64 -4.92 26.91
CA ARG A 80 -8.54 -5.20 27.83
C ARG A 80 -7.73 -6.38 27.33
N LEU A 81 -6.43 -6.16 27.13
CA LEU A 81 -5.47 -7.20 26.78
C LEU A 81 -4.96 -7.90 28.03
N LYS A 82 -5.18 -9.22 28.12
CA LYS A 82 -4.80 -10.06 29.27
C LYS A 82 -3.55 -10.88 29.04
N ALA A 83 -3.43 -11.46 27.86
CA ALA A 83 -2.29 -12.29 27.52
C ALA A 83 -1.94 -12.17 26.05
N VAL A 84 -0.67 -12.42 25.75
CA VAL A 84 -0.13 -12.39 24.39
C VAL A 84 0.59 -13.70 24.16
N THR A 85 0.25 -14.36 23.07
CA THR A 85 0.80 -15.64 22.68
C THR A 85 1.45 -15.55 21.31
N TYR A 86 2.64 -16.13 21.13
CA TYR A 86 3.22 -16.36 19.81
C TYR A 86 3.70 -17.81 19.65
N GLN A 87 3.67 -18.35 18.44
CA GLN A 87 4.22 -19.67 18.19
C GLN A 87 5.73 -19.62 17.91
N THR A 88 6.48 -20.51 18.54
CA THR A 88 7.93 -20.65 18.34
C THR A 88 8.26 -21.73 17.33
N SER A 89 9.40 -21.62 16.65
CA SER A 89 9.90 -22.60 15.68
C SER A 89 11.09 -23.42 16.20
N SER A 90 11.74 -22.95 17.26
CA SER A 90 12.97 -23.55 17.78
C SER A 90 12.98 -23.57 19.30
N LYS A 91 13.77 -24.51 19.86
CA LYS A 91 13.98 -24.64 21.30
C LYS A 91 14.47 -23.33 21.93
N ALA A 92 13.92 -22.97 23.09
CA ALA A 92 14.43 -21.88 23.92
C ALA A 92 14.98 -22.42 25.25
N GLU A 93 16.17 -21.95 25.64
CA GLU A 93 16.82 -22.37 26.89
C GLU A 93 16.30 -21.56 28.08
N PRO A 94 16.15 -22.18 29.27
CA PRO A 94 15.67 -21.51 30.47
C PRO A 94 16.65 -20.45 30.98
N THR A 95 16.12 -19.49 31.74
CA THR A 95 16.81 -18.34 32.35
C THR A 95 17.10 -17.19 31.38
N LYS A 96 16.02 -16.64 30.83
CA LYS A 96 15.99 -15.39 30.07
C LYS A 96 14.89 -14.51 30.61
N THR A 97 15.17 -13.22 30.76
CA THR A 97 14.16 -12.22 31.13
C THR A 97 13.81 -11.41 29.90
N TYR A 98 12.53 -11.38 29.61
CA TYR A 98 11.93 -10.60 28.54
C TYR A 98 11.23 -9.37 29.13
N VAL A 99 10.93 -8.44 28.25
CA VAL A 99 10.08 -7.28 28.47
C VAL A 99 9.00 -7.31 27.41
N ILE A 100 7.75 -7.23 27.83
CA ILE A 100 6.58 -7.11 26.98
C ILE A 100 6.09 -5.66 27.06
N ARG A 101 5.78 -5.07 25.92
CA ARG A 101 5.30 -3.69 25.81
C ARG A 101 4.03 -3.64 24.98
N VAL A 102 3.10 -2.79 25.42
CA VAL A 102 1.86 -2.47 24.70
C VAL A 102 1.86 -0.96 24.45
N GLY A 103 1.45 -0.53 23.27
CA GLY A 103 1.51 0.86 22.85
C GLY A 103 0.63 1.16 21.65
N THR A 104 0.40 2.44 21.35
CA THR A 104 -0.24 2.85 20.09
C THR A 104 0.80 3.02 18.99
N VAL A 105 0.41 2.70 17.75
CA VAL A 105 1.29 2.82 16.59
C VAL A 105 0.75 3.86 15.62
N LEU A 106 1.57 4.91 15.38
CA LEU A 106 1.25 6.00 14.45
C LEU A 106 2.42 6.16 13.48
N GLY A 107 2.25 5.69 12.24
CA GLY A 107 3.32 5.61 11.25
C GLY A 107 4.46 4.72 11.73
N THR A 108 5.64 5.28 11.96
CA THR A 108 6.83 4.55 12.44
C THR A 108 7.09 4.75 13.94
N ASN A 109 6.16 5.34 14.68
CA ASN A 109 6.29 5.61 16.11
C ASN A 109 5.45 4.64 16.93
N PHE A 110 6.06 4.09 17.99
CA PHE A 110 5.42 3.28 19.02
C PHE A 110 5.37 4.07 20.31
N VAL A 111 4.17 4.52 20.68
CA VAL A 111 3.95 5.22 21.94
C VAL A 111 3.57 4.18 22.98
N GLU A 112 4.53 3.79 23.81
CA GLU A 112 4.32 2.81 24.87
C GLU A 112 3.29 3.31 25.89
N VAL A 113 2.29 2.48 26.17
CA VAL A 113 1.26 2.73 27.20
C VAL A 113 1.40 1.79 28.39
N HIS A 114 2.02 0.62 28.21
CA HIS A 114 2.24 -0.36 29.28
C HIS A 114 3.51 -1.18 29.06
N ARG A 115 4.14 -1.62 30.16
CA ARG A 115 5.29 -2.53 30.14
C ARG A 115 5.34 -3.47 31.33
N GLU A 116 5.77 -4.71 31.10
CA GLU A 116 6.06 -5.70 32.15
C GLU A 116 7.29 -6.53 31.79
N THR A 117 7.94 -7.14 32.78
CA THR A 117 9.03 -8.10 32.55
C THR A 117 8.56 -9.53 32.74
N ALA A 118 9.23 -10.51 32.16
CA ALA A 118 8.85 -11.91 32.34
C ALA A 118 10.08 -12.81 32.27
N THR A 119 10.33 -13.60 33.31
CA THR A 119 11.50 -14.49 33.35
C THR A 119 11.09 -15.92 32.99
N GLN A 120 11.61 -16.39 31.86
CA GLN A 120 11.54 -17.77 31.43
C GLN A 120 12.43 -18.62 32.35
N THR A 121 11.83 -19.52 33.13
CA THR A 121 12.55 -20.44 34.05
C THR A 121 12.47 -21.91 33.61
N PHE A 122 11.86 -22.19 32.47
CA PHE A 122 11.65 -23.53 31.92
C PHE A 122 12.11 -23.61 30.46
N THR A 123 12.33 -24.84 29.98
CA THR A 123 12.75 -25.13 28.60
C THR A 123 11.54 -25.28 27.70
N TRP A 124 11.64 -24.76 26.48
CA TRP A 124 10.55 -24.73 25.51
C TRP A 124 10.96 -25.47 24.25
N ASN A 125 10.03 -26.16 23.60
CA ASN A 125 10.28 -26.89 22.36
C ASN A 125 9.80 -26.09 21.14
N GLY A 126 10.46 -26.32 19.99
CA GLY A 126 9.98 -25.74 18.73
C GLY A 126 8.59 -26.28 18.38
N GLY A 127 7.70 -25.40 17.93
CA GLY A 127 6.30 -25.68 17.63
C GLY A 127 5.32 -25.31 18.75
N GLU A 128 5.81 -25.03 19.97
CA GLU A 128 4.97 -24.64 21.11
C GLU A 128 4.55 -23.17 21.05
N TYR A 129 3.40 -22.89 21.67
CA TYR A 129 2.79 -21.57 21.83
C TYR A 129 3.24 -20.93 23.14
N MET A 130 3.80 -19.73 23.01
CA MET A 130 4.44 -18.96 24.07
C MET A 130 3.57 -17.85 24.58
N THR A 131 2.96 -18.07 25.75
CA THR A 131 2.00 -17.15 26.35
C THR A 131 2.63 -16.36 27.48
N TRP A 132 2.55 -15.03 27.38
CA TRP A 132 2.76 -14.09 28.47
C TRP A 132 1.41 -13.63 28.99
N THR A 133 1.12 -13.97 30.24
CA THR A 133 -0.05 -13.43 30.94
C THR A 133 0.39 -12.18 31.69
N LEU A 134 -0.16 -11.03 31.28
CA LEU A 134 0.14 -9.74 31.89
C LEU A 134 -0.36 -9.74 33.34
N ALA A 135 0.49 -9.33 34.27
CA ALA A 135 0.12 -9.14 35.66
C ALA A 135 -0.96 -8.06 35.82
N THR A 136 -1.03 -7.11 34.88
CA THR A 136 -2.11 -6.12 34.79
C THR A 136 -2.65 -6.09 33.36
N PRO A 137 -3.92 -6.47 33.16
CA PRO A 137 -4.57 -6.30 31.86
C PRO A 137 -4.53 -4.85 31.38
N VAL A 138 -4.27 -4.63 30.09
CA VAL A 138 -4.05 -3.29 29.53
C VAL A 138 -5.30 -2.81 28.82
N LEU A 139 -5.84 -1.65 29.23
CA LEU A 139 -6.98 -1.03 28.55
C LEU A 139 -6.54 -0.44 27.21
N LEU A 140 -7.23 -0.84 26.15
CA LEU A 140 -7.03 -0.43 24.77
C LEU A 140 -8.23 0.43 24.36
N ALA A 141 -7.96 1.63 23.84
CA ALA A 141 -9.00 2.51 23.31
C ALA A 141 -9.66 1.87 22.07
N ALA A 142 -10.95 2.15 21.86
CA ALA A 142 -11.69 1.80 20.65
C ALA A 142 -11.09 2.46 19.40
N ASN A 143 -11.33 1.89 18.21
CA ASN A 143 -10.95 2.44 16.91
C ASN A 143 -9.48 2.90 16.84
N THR A 144 -8.57 2.16 17.48
CA THR A 144 -7.17 2.59 17.64
C THR A 144 -6.23 1.45 17.23
N VAL A 145 -5.21 1.79 16.44
CA VAL A 145 -4.13 0.84 16.09
C VAL A 145 -3.17 0.72 17.28
N HIS A 146 -3.15 -0.47 17.87
CA HIS A 146 -2.22 -0.84 18.95
C HIS A 146 -1.14 -1.78 18.43
N GLY A 147 -0.03 -1.89 19.17
CA GLY A 147 1.02 -2.86 18.96
C GLY A 147 1.43 -3.53 20.26
N VAL A 148 1.75 -4.82 20.18
CA VAL A 148 2.48 -5.52 21.25
C VAL A 148 3.82 -5.97 20.73
N ASP A 149 4.91 -5.61 21.40
CA ASP A 149 6.23 -6.18 21.15
C ASP A 149 6.87 -6.80 22.39
N ILE A 150 7.79 -7.74 22.13
CA ILE A 150 8.52 -8.47 23.16
C ILE A 150 10.01 -8.40 22.86
N GLY A 151 10.79 -8.03 23.88
CA GLY A 151 12.25 -7.94 23.83
C GLY A 151 12.94 -8.70 24.94
N MET A 152 14.24 -8.98 24.82
CA MET A 152 15.04 -9.65 25.87
C MET A 152 15.89 -8.62 26.62
N THR A 153 15.88 -8.67 27.95
CA THR A 153 16.59 -7.70 28.81
C THR A 153 17.75 -8.30 29.59
N SER A 154 17.71 -9.60 29.93
CA SER A 154 18.83 -10.29 30.58
C SER A 154 18.81 -11.80 30.34
N SER A 155 19.95 -12.46 30.48
CA SER A 155 20.05 -13.92 30.52
C SER A 155 21.21 -14.35 31.41
N SER A 156 21.07 -15.50 32.08
CA SER A 156 22.20 -16.16 32.77
C SER A 156 22.98 -17.12 31.86
N SER A 157 22.48 -17.36 30.64
CA SER A 157 23.16 -18.09 29.57
C SER A 157 23.88 -17.10 28.64
N ALA A 158 24.82 -17.57 27.80
CA ALA A 158 25.44 -16.71 26.80
C ALA A 158 24.37 -15.99 25.96
N TRP A 159 24.49 -14.67 25.79
CA TRP A 159 23.45 -13.79 25.25
C TRP A 159 22.79 -14.27 23.94
N GLN A 160 23.51 -15.00 23.10
CA GLN A 160 23.04 -15.49 21.80
C GLN A 160 22.47 -16.92 21.81
N THR A 161 22.72 -17.70 22.88
CA THR A 161 22.35 -19.12 22.91
C THR A 161 20.92 -19.29 23.42
N GLY A 162 20.11 -20.10 22.72
CA GLY A 162 18.77 -20.46 23.15
C GLY A 162 17.70 -19.37 23.00
N ILE A 163 17.91 -18.37 22.12
CA ILE A 163 16.85 -17.43 21.72
C ILE A 163 15.99 -18.13 20.64
N PRO A 164 14.66 -18.21 20.82
CA PRO A 164 13.80 -18.87 19.85
C PRO A 164 13.63 -18.05 18.58
N TYR A 165 13.25 -18.74 17.51
CA TYR A 165 12.64 -18.13 16.34
C TYR A 165 11.12 -18.17 16.49
N LEU A 166 10.47 -17.12 16.01
CA LEU A 166 9.02 -16.97 15.88
C LEU A 166 8.57 -17.55 14.55
N ASN A 167 7.48 -18.30 14.54
CA ASN A 167 6.84 -18.67 13.28
C ASN A 167 6.18 -17.44 12.66
N VAL A 168 6.38 -17.28 11.35
CA VAL A 168 5.64 -16.33 10.53
C VAL A 168 4.82 -17.09 9.50
N THR A 169 3.71 -16.47 9.11
CA THR A 169 2.78 -16.94 8.08
C THR A 169 2.72 -15.91 6.96
N ALA A 170 2.07 -16.23 5.84
CA ALA A 170 1.69 -15.23 4.83
C ALA A 170 0.89 -14.09 5.51
N ASN A 171 0.88 -12.90 4.91
CA ASN A 171 0.07 -11.79 5.41
C ASN A 171 -1.42 -12.17 5.32
N ALA A 172 -1.97 -12.61 6.45
CA ALA A 172 -3.26 -13.31 6.53
C ALA A 172 -4.15 -12.72 7.62
N TYR A 173 -3.61 -11.85 8.49
CA TYR A 173 -4.35 -11.12 9.49
C TYR A 173 -4.62 -9.69 9.01
N ALA A 174 -5.86 -9.44 8.57
CA ALA A 174 -6.31 -8.12 8.14
C ALA A 174 -6.20 -7.11 9.29
N GLY A 175 -5.69 -5.91 9.00
CA GLY A 175 -5.59 -4.81 9.98
C GLY A 175 -4.37 -4.85 10.91
N GLY A 176 -3.48 -5.84 10.76
CA GLY A 176 -2.22 -5.92 11.49
C GLY A 176 -0.99 -5.89 10.60
N VAL A 177 0.14 -5.48 11.16
CA VAL A 177 1.45 -5.49 10.52
C VAL A 177 2.46 -5.95 11.55
N ARG A 178 3.22 -7.02 11.26
CA ARG A 178 4.35 -7.36 12.12
C ARG A 178 5.44 -6.31 11.97
N TYR A 179 6.14 -6.03 13.04
CA TYR A 179 7.21 -5.07 13.06
C TYR A 179 8.38 -5.52 13.94
N SER A 180 9.48 -4.79 13.80
CA SER A 180 10.53 -4.72 14.81
C SER A 180 10.75 -3.28 15.25
N SER A 181 10.83 -3.03 16.55
CA SER A 181 10.97 -1.68 17.10
C SER A 181 12.42 -1.37 17.47
N GLY A 182 12.93 -0.25 16.95
CA GLY A 182 14.24 0.31 17.26
C GLY A 182 15.41 -0.33 16.49
N THR A 183 16.48 0.45 16.28
CA THR A 183 17.78 0.00 15.74
C THR A 183 18.86 -0.17 16.82
N SER A 184 18.56 0.22 18.06
CA SER A 184 19.47 0.18 19.21
C SER A 184 18.69 0.06 20.55
N GLY A 185 18.01 -1.08 20.74
CA GLY A 185 17.23 -1.41 21.93
C GLY A 185 15.72 -1.20 21.79
N MET A 186 14.99 -1.22 22.91
CA MET A 186 13.54 -0.98 23.03
C MET A 186 13.13 0.46 22.66
N GLY A 187 13.32 0.87 21.41
CA GLY A 187 12.97 2.21 20.92
C GLY A 187 11.45 2.44 20.86
N THR A 188 11.05 3.71 20.97
CA THR A 188 9.67 4.21 20.79
C THR A 188 9.45 4.87 19.41
N SER A 189 10.48 4.89 18.56
CA SER A 189 10.45 5.42 17.20
C SER A 189 11.30 4.55 16.26
N ASN A 190 11.11 4.72 14.94
CA ASN A 190 11.78 3.94 13.88
C ASN A 190 11.39 2.46 13.84
N LEU A 191 10.09 2.16 13.90
CA LEU A 191 9.58 0.81 13.63
C LEU A 191 9.93 0.37 12.20
N THR A 192 10.52 -0.82 12.06
CA THR A 192 10.62 -1.51 10.77
C THR A 192 9.38 -2.38 10.62
N LEU A 193 8.40 -1.87 9.88
CA LEU A 193 7.16 -2.57 9.56
C LEU A 193 7.43 -3.60 8.45
N VAL A 194 6.86 -4.80 8.59
CA VAL A 194 7.01 -5.91 7.65
C VAL A 194 5.61 -6.37 7.23
N THR A 195 5.15 -5.88 6.09
CA THR A 195 3.79 -6.08 5.57
C THR A 195 3.63 -7.37 4.74
N THR A 196 4.70 -8.13 4.53
CA THR A 196 4.71 -9.32 3.66
C THR A 196 4.35 -10.62 4.38
N SER A 197 4.18 -10.58 5.70
CA SER A 197 4.00 -11.77 6.53
C SER A 197 3.60 -11.35 7.94
N ASP A 198 2.72 -12.12 8.57
CA ASP A 198 2.36 -11.94 9.97
C ASP A 198 3.10 -12.91 10.87
N ARG A 199 3.11 -12.63 12.18
CA ARG A 199 3.43 -13.68 13.14
C ARG A 199 2.24 -14.59 13.36
N ILE A 200 2.50 -15.83 13.76
CA ILE A 200 1.45 -16.66 14.34
C ILE A 200 1.29 -16.21 15.80
N PHE A 201 0.14 -15.61 16.10
CA PHE A 201 -0.11 -14.98 17.40
C PHE A 201 -1.55 -15.19 17.89
N HIS A 202 -1.75 -14.96 19.18
CA HIS A 202 -3.06 -14.84 19.81
C HIS A 202 -3.01 -13.77 20.91
N LEU A 203 -4.03 -12.93 20.95
CA LEU A 203 -4.25 -11.90 21.96
C LEU A 203 -5.51 -12.29 22.73
N ASP A 204 -5.35 -12.60 24.02
CA ASP A 204 -6.46 -12.83 24.95
C ASP A 204 -7.05 -11.47 25.33
N LEU A 205 -8.23 -11.17 24.78
CA LEU A 205 -8.89 -9.89 24.86
C LEU A 205 -10.27 -10.03 25.49
N GLU A 206 -10.65 -9.05 26.30
CA GLU A 206 -11.99 -8.98 26.89
C GLU A 206 -12.50 -7.53 26.86
N HIS A 207 -13.81 -7.32 26.86
CA HIS A 207 -14.34 -5.96 27.04
C HIS A 207 -14.01 -5.46 28.47
N PRO A 208 -13.66 -4.17 28.66
CA PRO A 208 -13.43 -3.58 29.97
C PRO A 208 -14.75 -3.47 30.69
N LEU A 209 -14.79 -4.01 31.90
CA LEU A 209 -15.98 -3.98 32.73
C LEU A 209 -15.89 -2.77 33.72
N ARG A 210 -17.01 -2.29 34.31
CA ARG A 210 -17.10 -1.04 35.12
C ARG A 210 -17.88 -1.23 36.45
N PRO A 211 -17.69 -0.39 37.50
CA PRO A 211 -18.48 -0.49 38.72
C PRO A 211 -19.92 -0.13 38.42
N SER A 212 -20.89 -0.87 38.98
CA SER A 212 -22.31 -0.53 38.85
C SER A 212 -22.93 -0.25 40.22
N PRO A 213 -23.48 0.96 40.44
CA PRO A 213 -23.31 2.14 39.60
C PRO A 213 -21.87 2.69 39.68
N GLU A 214 -21.41 3.41 38.65
CA GLU A 214 -20.05 3.98 38.64
C GLU A 214 -19.80 4.91 39.84
N ASP A 215 -18.57 5.01 40.34
CA ASP A 215 -18.24 6.01 41.36
C ASP A 215 -18.50 7.41 40.79
N GLY A 216 -19.36 8.19 41.45
CA GLY A 216 -19.85 9.46 40.93
C GLY A 216 -21.04 9.33 39.99
N ALA A 217 -21.75 8.20 39.97
CA ALA A 217 -23.00 8.03 39.25
C ALA A 217 -24.19 8.67 39.99
N THR A 218 -25.19 9.08 39.22
CA THR A 218 -26.48 9.56 39.75
C THR A 218 -27.40 8.36 39.99
N ALA A 219 -27.82 8.16 41.24
CA ALA A 219 -28.73 7.10 41.63
C ALA A 219 -30.09 7.69 42.08
N PRO A 220 -31.22 7.01 41.82
CA PRO A 220 -32.54 7.41 42.33
C PRO A 220 -32.63 7.21 43.86
N ALA A 221 -33.63 7.82 44.49
CA ALA A 221 -33.90 7.59 45.91
C ALA A 221 -34.41 6.16 46.13
N GLY A 222 -33.81 5.41 47.06
CA GLY A 222 -34.14 4.01 47.32
C GLY A 222 -32.92 3.18 47.69
N ASP A 223 -33.10 1.86 47.81
CA ASP A 223 -32.00 0.95 48.06
C ASP A 223 -31.16 0.74 46.80
N VAL A 224 -29.86 1.03 46.91
CA VAL A 224 -28.88 0.95 45.84
C VAL A 224 -27.92 -0.18 46.20
N ARG A 225 -27.79 -1.17 45.31
CA ARG A 225 -26.85 -2.26 45.50
C ARG A 225 -25.49 -1.87 44.93
N LEU A 226 -24.47 -1.81 45.78
CA LEU A 226 -23.06 -1.67 45.40
C LEU A 226 -22.44 -3.05 45.24
N SER A 227 -21.68 -3.29 44.19
CA SER A 227 -21.02 -4.58 43.96
C SER A 227 -19.60 -4.44 43.40
N TRP A 228 -18.72 -5.38 43.75
CA TRP A 228 -17.29 -5.44 43.39
C TRP A 228 -16.75 -6.88 43.47
N MET A 229 -15.53 -7.15 42.99
CA MET A 229 -14.89 -8.46 43.15
C MET A 229 -13.44 -8.35 43.62
N ASN A 230 -12.96 -9.38 44.34
CA ASN A 230 -11.58 -9.50 44.81
C ASN A 230 -10.69 -10.19 43.73
N LEU A 231 -9.46 -9.72 43.50
CA LEU A 231 -8.58 -10.25 42.44
C LEU A 231 -7.74 -11.49 42.86
N PRO A 232 -7.32 -12.34 41.89
CA PRO A 232 -6.37 -13.45 42.12
C PRO A 232 -4.98 -12.99 42.62
N PRO A 233 -4.15 -13.91 43.18
CA PRO A 233 -4.36 -15.35 43.28
C PRO A 233 -5.07 -15.68 44.58
N ASN A 234 -6.19 -16.40 44.52
CA ASN A 234 -6.70 -17.03 45.73
C ASN A 234 -6.82 -18.52 45.51
N VAL A 235 -5.88 -19.24 46.11
CA VAL A 235 -6.25 -20.46 46.81
C VAL A 235 -5.75 -20.29 48.25
N GLY A 236 -6.61 -19.77 49.14
CA GLY A 236 -6.47 -19.95 50.60
C GLY A 236 -6.21 -18.75 51.53
N THR A 237 -6.36 -17.48 51.13
CA THR A 237 -6.16 -16.32 52.06
C THR A 237 -7.39 -15.43 52.21
N ASP A 238 -7.66 -14.99 53.45
CA ASP A 238 -8.77 -14.11 53.85
C ASP A 238 -8.53 -12.66 53.41
N VAL A 239 -9.48 -12.06 52.68
CA VAL A 239 -9.43 -10.65 52.24
C VAL A 239 -10.48 -9.83 52.99
N TRP A 240 -10.07 -8.78 53.69
CA TRP A 240 -11.00 -7.90 54.41
C TRP A 240 -11.25 -6.63 53.61
N VAL A 241 -12.49 -6.16 53.56
CA VAL A 241 -12.86 -4.91 52.88
C VAL A 241 -13.62 -3.93 53.76
N ASP A 242 -13.32 -2.66 53.60
CA ASP A 242 -14.11 -1.54 54.12
C ASP A 242 -14.73 -0.79 52.95
N VAL A 243 -16.05 -0.58 52.97
CA VAL A 243 -16.76 0.12 51.89
C VAL A 243 -17.29 1.42 52.43
N TRP A 244 -17.12 2.48 51.67
CA TRP A 244 -17.53 3.83 52.01
C TRP A 244 -18.46 4.38 50.93
N PHE A 245 -19.54 5.07 51.30
CA PHE A 245 -20.57 5.58 50.39
C PHE A 245 -21.10 6.94 50.86
N GLY A 246 -21.42 7.84 49.93
CA GLY A 246 -22.01 9.16 50.25
C GLY A 246 -21.95 10.14 49.08
N THR A 247 -22.53 11.33 49.21
CA THR A 247 -22.58 12.33 48.12
C THR A 247 -21.36 13.26 48.05
N ASN A 248 -20.40 13.10 48.97
CA ASN A 248 -19.20 13.93 49.03
C ASN A 248 -17.96 13.04 49.29
N THR A 249 -17.04 13.03 48.34
CA THR A 249 -15.81 12.22 48.36
C THR A 249 -14.89 12.49 49.55
N ALA A 250 -14.98 13.67 50.17
CA ALA A 250 -14.22 14.03 51.36
C ALA A 250 -14.83 13.48 52.67
N THR A 251 -16.10 13.07 52.65
CA THR A 251 -16.86 12.68 53.85
C THR A 251 -17.75 11.47 53.59
N LEU A 252 -17.23 10.43 52.93
CA LEU A 252 -17.96 9.17 52.72
C LEU A 252 -18.23 8.47 54.06
N ALA A 253 -19.39 7.83 54.20
CA ALA A 253 -19.74 7.04 55.37
C ALA A 253 -19.36 5.57 55.15
N GLN A 254 -18.74 4.93 56.12
CA GLN A 254 -18.42 3.50 56.04
C GLN A 254 -19.72 2.69 56.14
N VAL A 255 -20.02 1.94 55.09
CA VAL A 255 -21.22 1.10 54.95
C VAL A 255 -20.90 -0.39 55.05
N VAL A 256 -19.64 -0.78 54.90
CA VAL A 256 -19.14 -2.11 55.26
C VAL A 256 -17.87 -1.90 56.08
N ASP A 257 -17.83 -2.48 57.28
CA ASP A 257 -16.66 -2.47 58.18
C ASP A 257 -16.16 -3.90 58.35
N LYS A 258 -14.92 -4.15 57.94
CA LYS A 258 -14.22 -5.43 58.03
C LYS A 258 -15.06 -6.55 57.40
N GLY A 259 -15.52 -6.34 56.18
CA GLY A 259 -16.20 -7.36 55.40
C GLY A 259 -15.21 -8.43 54.95
N LEU A 260 -15.15 -9.57 55.63
CA LEU A 260 -14.35 -10.70 55.18
C LEU A 260 -14.94 -11.26 53.89
N ASN A 261 -14.15 -11.25 52.81
CA ASN A 261 -14.50 -11.69 51.47
C ASN A 261 -15.82 -11.10 50.94
N THR A 262 -16.21 -9.92 51.42
CA THR A 262 -17.46 -9.26 51.01
C THR A 262 -17.27 -8.62 49.64
N THR A 263 -18.20 -8.89 48.72
CA THR A 263 -18.13 -8.50 47.29
C THR A 263 -19.35 -7.70 46.84
N ASN A 264 -20.33 -7.48 47.72
CA ASN A 264 -21.45 -6.58 47.45
C ASN A 264 -22.07 -6.12 48.78
N THR A 265 -22.77 -4.99 48.74
CA THR A 265 -23.59 -4.48 49.84
C THR A 265 -24.76 -3.67 49.29
N THR A 266 -25.84 -3.56 50.04
CA THR A 266 -26.96 -2.65 49.70
C THR A 266 -26.91 -1.44 50.63
N VAL A 267 -26.99 -0.25 50.05
CA VAL A 267 -26.99 1.04 50.76
C VAL A 267 -28.24 1.81 50.40
N SER A 268 -28.87 2.45 51.38
CA SER A 268 -30.04 3.29 51.09
C SER A 268 -29.61 4.68 50.65
N ALA A 269 -29.97 5.07 49.42
CA ALA A 269 -29.84 6.42 48.90
C ALA A 269 -31.08 7.25 49.28
N PRO A 270 -30.98 8.23 50.20
CA PRO A 270 -32.14 8.94 50.72
C PRO A 270 -32.81 9.90 49.71
N SER A 271 -32.13 10.26 48.63
CA SER A 271 -32.61 11.20 47.62
C SER A 271 -31.93 10.92 46.29
N ALA A 272 -32.57 11.28 45.17
CA ALA A 272 -31.92 11.19 43.87
C ALA A 272 -30.76 12.20 43.78
N ALA A 273 -29.52 11.71 43.71
CA ALA A 273 -28.31 12.54 43.68
C ALA A 273 -27.12 11.76 43.11
N THR A 274 -26.02 12.46 42.89
CA THR A 274 -24.72 11.85 42.57
C THR A 274 -24.10 11.30 43.85
N TYR A 275 -23.86 9.99 43.88
CA TYR A 275 -23.23 9.31 45.00
C TYR A 275 -21.85 8.79 44.59
N TYR A 276 -20.94 8.87 45.53
CA TYR A 276 -19.57 8.41 45.42
C TYR A 276 -19.33 7.30 46.42
N TRP A 277 -18.36 6.45 46.12
CA TRP A 277 -18.02 5.33 46.95
C TRP A 277 -16.58 4.86 46.78
N ARG A 278 -16.05 4.25 47.83
CA ARG A 278 -14.66 3.78 47.91
C ARG A 278 -14.63 2.41 48.58
N VAL A 279 -13.81 1.50 48.07
CA VAL A 279 -13.56 0.19 48.69
C VAL A 279 -12.08 0.12 49.07
N ASP A 280 -11.80 0.02 50.37
CA ASP A 280 -10.47 -0.20 50.93
C ASP A 280 -10.30 -1.71 51.21
N SER A 281 -9.17 -2.31 50.84
CA SER A 281 -8.93 -3.75 50.99
C SER A 281 -7.61 -4.09 51.69
N TYR A 282 -7.60 -5.23 52.39
CA TYR A 282 -6.51 -5.69 53.26
C TYR A 282 -6.27 -7.20 53.09
N LEU A 283 -4.99 -7.61 53.09
CA LEU A 283 -4.57 -9.02 53.03
C LEU A 283 -4.13 -9.52 54.41
N ASP A 284 -4.67 -10.68 54.81
CA ASP A 284 -4.31 -11.55 55.96
C ASP A 284 -3.95 -10.87 57.31
N GLY A 285 -4.86 -11.02 58.29
CA GLY A 285 -4.83 -10.40 59.62
C GLY A 285 -5.79 -9.21 59.73
N ALA A 286 -6.70 -9.25 60.71
CA ALA A 286 -7.74 -8.23 60.93
C ALA A 286 -7.17 -6.78 60.84
N PRO A 287 -7.94 -5.80 60.31
CA PRO A 287 -7.39 -4.52 59.83
C PRO A 287 -6.87 -3.69 60.99
N SER A 288 -5.57 -3.78 61.22
CA SER A 288 -4.77 -2.87 62.05
C SER A 288 -3.62 -2.23 61.28
N GLY A 289 -3.64 -2.30 59.94
CA GLY A 289 -2.63 -1.76 59.02
C GLY A 289 -3.20 -0.85 57.94
N ALA A 290 -2.31 -0.17 57.19
CA ALA A 290 -2.71 0.71 56.09
C ALA A 290 -3.21 -0.10 54.86
N PRO A 291 -4.22 0.38 54.12
CA PRO A 291 -4.75 -0.31 52.94
C PRO A 291 -3.70 -0.43 51.83
N VAL A 292 -3.80 -1.48 51.02
CA VAL A 292 -2.83 -1.77 49.95
C VAL A 292 -2.89 -0.68 48.87
N THR A 293 -1.73 -0.18 48.41
CA THR A 293 -1.66 0.92 47.44
C THR A 293 -1.43 0.40 46.00
N GLY A 294 -2.47 0.46 45.14
CA GLY A 294 -2.45 0.07 43.71
C GLY A 294 -3.83 -0.36 43.17
N THR A 295 -4.08 -0.26 41.85
CA THR A 295 -5.38 -0.58 41.22
C THR A 295 -5.70 -2.07 41.31
N LEU A 296 -6.76 -2.44 42.06
CA LEU A 296 -7.09 -3.82 42.47
C LEU A 296 -8.47 -4.32 41.96
N PHE A 297 -9.01 -3.85 40.82
CA PHE A 297 -10.33 -4.30 40.34
C PHE A 297 -10.38 -4.67 38.84
N ARG A 298 -11.03 -5.82 38.54
CA ARG A 298 -11.53 -6.27 37.23
C ARG A 298 -13.00 -6.66 37.42
N PHE A 299 -13.85 -6.31 36.47
CA PHE A 299 -15.31 -6.38 36.61
C PHE A 299 -15.88 -7.56 35.81
N VAL A 300 -17.19 -7.82 35.96
CA VAL A 300 -18.03 -8.89 35.36
C VAL A 300 -19.23 -8.19 34.69
N VAL A 301 -19.68 -8.69 33.53
CA VAL A 301 -20.98 -8.31 32.93
C VAL A 301 -22.05 -8.91 33.84
N PHE A 302 -22.88 -8.09 34.48
CA PHE A 302 -24.08 -8.63 35.13
C PHE A 302 -25.05 -9.04 34.04
N ASP A 303 -25.48 -10.29 34.12
CA ASP A 303 -26.57 -10.91 33.39
C ASP A 303 -27.42 -11.54 34.51
N SER A 304 -28.30 -10.72 35.07
CA SER A 304 -28.98 -10.93 36.35
C SER A 304 -29.92 -12.13 36.31
N ASP A 305 -30.34 -12.54 35.13
CA ASP A 305 -31.19 -13.69 34.84
C ASP A 305 -30.49 -14.82 34.06
N GLY A 306 -29.24 -14.64 33.66
CA GLY A 306 -28.38 -15.68 33.10
C GLY A 306 -28.75 -16.07 31.67
N ASP A 307 -29.33 -15.15 30.90
CA ASP A 307 -29.88 -15.39 29.56
C ASP A 307 -28.87 -15.11 28.44
N GLY A 308 -27.68 -14.62 28.78
CA GLY A 308 -26.61 -14.30 27.85
C GLY A 308 -26.56 -12.83 27.44
N ILE A 309 -27.50 -12.00 27.89
CA ILE A 309 -27.55 -10.56 27.63
C ILE A 309 -27.09 -9.78 28.87
N PRO A 310 -26.21 -8.77 28.72
CA PRO A 310 -25.88 -7.84 29.80
C PRO A 310 -27.07 -7.04 30.33
N ASP A 311 -27.21 -6.90 31.65
CA ASP A 311 -28.14 -5.98 32.30
C ASP A 311 -28.04 -4.55 31.72
N GLU A 312 -26.82 -4.08 31.39
CA GLU A 312 -26.62 -2.75 30.80
C GLU A 312 -27.30 -2.62 29.44
N TRP A 313 -27.26 -3.67 28.63
CA TRP A 313 -27.93 -3.71 27.33
C TRP A 313 -29.44 -3.70 27.53
N THR A 314 -29.96 -4.56 28.42
CA THR A 314 -31.40 -4.61 28.73
C THR A 314 -31.90 -3.30 29.33
N ILE A 315 -31.12 -2.64 30.19
CA ILE A 315 -31.46 -1.32 30.74
C ILE A 315 -31.48 -0.25 29.66
N ARG A 316 -30.52 -0.29 28.72
CA ARG A 316 -30.41 0.72 27.66
C ARG A 316 -31.65 0.74 26.77
N TYR A 317 -32.14 -0.43 26.38
CA TYR A 317 -33.23 -0.56 25.42
C TYR A 317 -34.62 -0.72 26.09
N PHE A 318 -34.68 -1.39 27.24
CA PHE A 318 -35.94 -1.73 27.90
C PHE A 318 -36.12 -1.10 29.31
N GLY A 319 -35.09 -0.46 29.86
CA GLY A 319 -35.17 0.31 31.10
C GLY A 319 -35.11 -0.51 32.39
N HIS A 320 -34.79 -1.80 32.32
CA HIS A 320 -34.66 -2.69 33.48
C HIS A 320 -33.61 -3.80 33.23
N PRO A 321 -33.10 -4.50 34.27
CA PRO A 321 -31.90 -5.33 34.16
C PRO A 321 -32.12 -6.81 33.79
N THR A 322 -33.34 -7.28 33.55
CA THR A 322 -33.62 -8.72 33.32
C THR A 322 -34.72 -8.91 32.31
N GLY A 323 -34.64 -9.88 31.40
CA GLY A 323 -35.67 -10.21 30.44
C GLY A 323 -37.08 -10.38 31.02
N GLN A 324 -38.07 -9.64 30.49
CA GLN A 324 -39.48 -9.75 30.87
C GLN A 324 -40.37 -10.11 29.67
N GLU A 325 -41.34 -11.00 29.87
CA GLU A 325 -42.32 -11.36 28.81
C GLU A 325 -43.20 -10.18 28.42
N ALA A 326 -43.45 -9.28 29.38
CA ALA A 326 -44.48 -8.27 29.27
C ALA A 326 -44.11 -7.15 28.29
N ASP A 327 -42.82 -6.98 28.02
CA ASP A 327 -42.24 -5.99 27.11
C ASP A 327 -41.27 -6.62 26.10
N LEU A 328 -41.34 -7.96 25.93
CA LEU A 328 -40.56 -8.73 24.96
C LEU A 328 -39.04 -8.57 25.09
N SER A 329 -38.52 -8.29 26.29
CA SER A 329 -37.10 -8.00 26.48
C SER A 329 -36.23 -9.22 26.81
N ARG A 330 -36.77 -10.46 26.75
CA ARG A 330 -35.99 -11.68 27.07
C ARG A 330 -35.07 -12.04 25.92
N ALA A 331 -33.96 -12.72 26.20
CA ALA A 331 -33.02 -13.15 25.18
C ALA A 331 -33.61 -13.84 23.94
N GLN A 332 -34.66 -14.66 24.09
CA GLN A 332 -35.31 -15.36 22.97
C GLN A 332 -36.49 -14.63 22.34
N ASP A 333 -36.87 -13.48 22.89
CA ASP A 333 -37.95 -12.67 22.35
C ASP A 333 -37.41 -11.80 21.21
N ASP A 334 -38.30 -11.36 20.34
CA ASP A 334 -38.06 -10.55 19.14
C ASP A 334 -38.96 -9.32 19.29
N ALA A 335 -38.36 -8.21 19.72
CA ALA A 335 -39.08 -7.09 20.33
C ALA A 335 -39.67 -6.11 19.31
N ASP A 336 -39.04 -5.97 18.15
CA ASP A 336 -39.49 -5.18 17.00
C ASP A 336 -40.06 -6.04 15.86
N SER A 337 -39.95 -7.37 15.94
CA SER A 337 -40.56 -8.34 15.02
C SER A 337 -39.91 -8.41 13.64
N ASP A 338 -38.61 -8.13 13.56
CA ASP A 338 -37.78 -8.19 12.36
C ASP A 338 -37.27 -9.63 12.05
N GLY A 339 -37.45 -10.55 13.01
CA GLY A 339 -37.03 -11.95 12.91
C GLY A 339 -35.71 -12.28 13.61
N LEU A 340 -35.09 -11.33 14.32
CA LEU A 340 -33.94 -11.54 15.20
C LEU A 340 -34.39 -11.60 16.66
N THR A 341 -33.73 -12.46 17.44
CA THR A 341 -33.91 -12.43 18.88
C THR A 341 -33.04 -11.35 19.51
N ASN A 342 -33.48 -10.77 20.62
CA ASN A 342 -32.69 -9.81 21.43
C ASN A 342 -31.24 -10.26 21.66
N LEU A 343 -31.01 -11.58 21.84
CA LEU A 343 -29.67 -12.13 22.02
C LEU A 343 -28.84 -12.10 20.74
N GLU A 344 -29.45 -12.40 19.59
CA GLU A 344 -28.81 -12.29 18.28
C GLU A 344 -28.45 -10.85 17.97
N GLU A 345 -29.34 -9.92 18.29
CA GLU A 345 -29.10 -8.50 18.10
C GLU A 345 -27.99 -7.98 18.99
N TYR A 346 -27.97 -8.37 20.27
CA TYR A 346 -26.85 -8.08 21.16
C TYR A 346 -25.51 -8.60 20.61
N GLN A 347 -25.50 -9.82 20.06
CA GLN A 347 -24.29 -10.43 19.51
C GLN A 347 -23.79 -9.75 18.23
N ARG A 348 -24.70 -9.11 17.48
CA ARG A 348 -24.43 -8.49 16.18
C ARG A 348 -24.24 -6.98 16.27
N GLY A 349 -24.77 -6.37 17.32
CA GLY A 349 -24.70 -4.93 17.55
C GLY A 349 -25.87 -4.14 17.00
N THR A 350 -26.94 -4.81 16.54
CA THR A 350 -28.21 -4.20 16.11
C THR A 350 -29.05 -3.74 17.31
N VAL A 351 -30.15 -3.05 17.05
CA VAL A 351 -30.97 -2.37 18.05
C VAL A 351 -32.30 -3.12 18.27
N PRO A 352 -32.53 -3.68 19.47
CA PRO A 352 -33.67 -4.57 19.78
C PRO A 352 -35.04 -3.92 19.89
N THR A 353 -35.17 -2.72 19.39
CA THR A 353 -36.41 -1.95 19.44
C THR A 353 -36.61 -1.18 18.14
N ASP A 354 -35.84 -1.52 17.12
CA ASP A 354 -35.67 -0.81 15.86
C ASP A 354 -35.43 -1.87 14.80
N ASP A 355 -36.46 -2.15 14.01
CA ASP A 355 -36.45 -3.24 13.03
C ASP A 355 -35.46 -3.02 11.88
N ASP A 356 -34.91 -1.81 11.74
CA ASP A 356 -34.00 -1.33 10.69
C ASP A 356 -32.92 -0.45 11.34
N THR A 357 -31.83 -1.06 11.83
CA THR A 357 -30.84 -0.39 12.69
C THR A 357 -30.06 0.72 11.96
N ASP A 358 -29.87 0.60 10.65
CA ASP A 358 -29.08 1.53 9.85
C ASP A 358 -29.91 2.49 8.98
N ASP A 359 -31.24 2.45 9.15
CA ASP A 359 -32.25 3.31 8.52
C ASP A 359 -32.25 3.24 6.97
N ASP A 360 -31.95 2.08 6.39
CA ASP A 360 -31.88 1.88 4.94
C ASP A 360 -33.17 1.37 4.29
N THR A 361 -34.19 1.05 5.11
CA THR A 361 -35.50 0.46 4.77
C THR A 361 -35.56 -1.06 4.63
N LEU A 362 -34.47 -1.78 4.94
CA LEU A 362 -34.47 -3.22 5.13
C LEU A 362 -34.47 -3.58 6.61
N GLU A 363 -35.23 -4.63 6.94
CA GLU A 363 -35.28 -5.13 8.31
C GLU A 363 -34.00 -5.93 8.64
N ASP A 364 -33.39 -5.74 9.82
CA ASP A 364 -32.08 -6.34 10.17
C ASP A 364 -32.08 -7.87 9.98
N GLY A 365 -33.16 -8.52 10.40
CA GLY A 365 -33.38 -9.95 10.20
C GLY A 365 -33.47 -10.38 8.74
N ALA A 366 -34.11 -9.56 7.89
CA ALA A 366 -34.22 -9.81 6.45
C ALA A 366 -32.87 -9.66 5.74
N GLU A 367 -32.06 -8.69 6.16
CA GLU A 367 -30.71 -8.48 5.67
C GLU A 367 -29.79 -9.65 5.97
N LEU A 368 -29.81 -10.16 7.21
CA LEU A 368 -28.98 -11.29 7.60
C LEU A 368 -29.41 -12.61 6.96
N ALA A 369 -30.71 -12.81 6.76
CA ALA A 369 -31.25 -14.00 6.10
C ALA A 369 -31.09 -13.94 4.57
N GLY A 370 -30.98 -12.74 4.00
CA GLY A 370 -31.19 -12.46 2.59
C GLY A 370 -32.68 -12.36 2.25
N ALA A 371 -33.08 -11.27 1.60
CA ALA A 371 -34.47 -11.02 1.21
C ALA A 371 -34.77 -11.60 -0.19
N GLY A 372 -35.26 -12.84 -0.24
CA GLY A 372 -35.68 -13.48 -1.50
C GLY A 372 -34.51 -13.86 -2.41
N ALA A 373 -34.26 -13.09 -3.48
CA ALA A 373 -33.11 -13.29 -4.37
C ALA A 373 -31.87 -12.49 -3.92
N ARG A 374 -32.04 -11.52 -3.03
CA ARG A 374 -30.97 -10.67 -2.50
C ARG A 374 -30.02 -11.51 -1.61
N PRO A 375 -28.69 -11.38 -1.76
CA PRO A 375 -27.74 -11.99 -0.82
C PRO A 375 -27.79 -11.29 0.55
N PRO A 376 -27.23 -11.92 1.61
CA PRO A 376 -27.17 -11.27 2.91
C PRO A 376 -26.33 -9.98 2.92
N THR A 377 -26.82 -8.96 3.65
CA THR A 377 -26.20 -7.64 3.84
C THR A 377 -25.82 -7.39 5.31
N ASP A 378 -25.15 -6.27 5.60
CA ASP A 378 -24.71 -5.88 6.95
C ASP A 378 -25.70 -4.88 7.57
N PRO A 379 -26.54 -5.28 8.55
CA PRO A 379 -27.61 -4.44 9.11
C PRO A 379 -27.14 -3.25 9.95
N LEU A 380 -25.82 -3.02 9.99
CA LEU A 380 -25.22 -1.84 10.62
C LEU A 380 -24.74 -0.83 9.59
N ARG A 381 -25.04 -1.07 8.31
CA ARG A 381 -24.53 -0.32 7.19
C ARG A 381 -25.48 -0.38 5.98
N ALA A 382 -26.21 0.72 5.83
CA ALA A 382 -27.15 1.01 4.74
C ALA A 382 -26.65 0.83 3.29
N ASP A 383 -25.37 0.60 3.06
CA ASP A 383 -24.71 0.39 1.76
C ASP A 383 -23.56 -0.60 2.04
N THR A 384 -23.86 -1.90 1.97
CA THR A 384 -22.98 -2.97 2.44
C THR A 384 -21.63 -2.97 1.72
N ASP A 385 -21.62 -2.80 0.41
CA ASP A 385 -20.41 -2.91 -0.41
C ASP A 385 -19.68 -1.58 -0.68
N GLY A 386 -20.32 -0.44 -0.39
CA GLY A 386 -19.74 0.89 -0.44
C GLY A 386 -19.63 1.50 -1.82
N ASP A 387 -20.59 1.22 -2.68
CA ASP A 387 -20.61 1.70 -4.05
C ASP A 387 -21.41 3.01 -4.22
N GLY A 388 -22.25 3.34 -3.25
CA GLY A 388 -23.09 4.53 -3.20
C GLY A 388 -24.59 4.28 -3.39
N LEU A 389 -25.02 3.05 -3.66
CA LEU A 389 -26.41 2.60 -3.58
C LEU A 389 -26.69 2.02 -2.19
N SER A 390 -27.93 2.14 -1.72
CA SER A 390 -28.34 1.49 -0.48
C SER A 390 -28.83 0.07 -0.77
N ASP A 391 -28.66 -0.83 0.19
CA ASP A 391 -28.98 -2.25 0.03
C ASP A 391 -30.46 -2.45 -0.34
N SER A 392 -31.34 -1.58 0.17
CA SER A 392 -32.76 -1.55 -0.19
C SER A 392 -33.05 -1.30 -1.68
N VAL A 393 -32.21 -0.53 -2.36
CA VAL A 393 -32.32 -0.18 -3.80
C VAL A 393 -31.83 -1.31 -4.69
N GLU A 394 -31.00 -2.20 -4.17
CA GLU A 394 -30.35 -3.26 -4.95
C GLU A 394 -31.03 -4.62 -4.74
N SER A 395 -32.01 -4.93 -5.60
CA SER A 395 -32.85 -6.13 -5.42
C SER A 395 -32.19 -7.46 -5.82
N HIS A 396 -31.01 -7.43 -6.45
CA HIS A 396 -30.38 -8.58 -7.10
C HIS A 396 -31.28 -9.31 -8.12
N SER A 397 -32.26 -8.59 -8.70
CA SER A 397 -33.18 -9.18 -9.67
C SER A 397 -32.54 -9.38 -11.05
N GLY A 398 -31.42 -8.69 -11.34
CA GLY A 398 -30.81 -8.63 -12.65
C GLY A 398 -31.65 -7.89 -13.68
N VAL A 399 -32.61 -7.07 -13.24
CA VAL A 399 -33.50 -6.29 -14.09
C VAL A 399 -33.65 -4.87 -13.52
N TRP A 400 -33.26 -3.87 -14.30
CA TRP A 400 -33.48 -2.48 -13.94
C TRP A 400 -34.98 -2.14 -13.91
N SER A 401 -35.50 -1.82 -12.72
CA SER A 401 -36.89 -1.43 -12.51
C SER A 401 -37.05 0.06 -12.15
N GLY A 402 -35.95 0.75 -11.83
CA GLY A 402 -35.87 2.20 -11.64
C GLY A 402 -34.80 2.58 -10.60
N PRO A 403 -34.64 3.87 -10.27
CA PRO A 403 -33.63 4.34 -9.31
C PRO A 403 -33.93 3.96 -7.84
N GLN A 404 -34.99 3.20 -7.59
CA GLN A 404 -35.36 2.66 -6.27
C GLN A 404 -35.35 1.12 -6.29
N ASP A 405 -35.02 0.53 -7.44
CA ASP A 405 -34.86 -0.91 -7.68
C ASP A 405 -34.00 -1.09 -8.94
N THR A 406 -32.69 -1.00 -8.76
CA THR A 406 -31.69 -1.03 -9.84
C THR A 406 -31.48 -2.44 -10.39
N GLY A 407 -31.90 -3.47 -9.64
CA GLY A 407 -31.65 -4.87 -9.97
C GLY A 407 -30.21 -5.34 -9.75
N THR A 408 -29.34 -4.48 -9.24
CA THR A 408 -27.93 -4.73 -8.95
C THR A 408 -27.75 -5.53 -7.65
N ASN A 409 -26.51 -5.89 -7.33
CA ASN A 409 -26.17 -6.79 -6.23
C ASN A 409 -25.56 -6.02 -5.03
N PRO A 410 -26.25 -5.93 -3.88
CA PRO A 410 -25.79 -5.12 -2.73
C PRO A 410 -24.52 -5.62 -2.03
N ALA A 411 -24.04 -6.81 -2.40
CA ALA A 411 -22.79 -7.37 -1.90
C ALA A 411 -21.64 -7.28 -2.93
N GLN A 412 -21.86 -6.61 -4.06
CA GLN A 412 -20.91 -6.49 -5.15
C GLN A 412 -21.03 -5.11 -5.83
N ALA A 413 -20.12 -4.21 -5.44
CA ALA A 413 -20.05 -2.80 -5.85
C ALA A 413 -19.92 -2.50 -7.37
N ASP A 414 -19.97 -3.51 -8.22
CA ASP A 414 -19.81 -3.50 -9.68
C ASP A 414 -20.45 -4.80 -10.18
N THR A 415 -21.76 -4.77 -10.44
CA THR A 415 -22.58 -5.96 -10.67
C THR A 415 -22.19 -6.68 -11.95
N ASP A 416 -21.99 -5.95 -13.05
CA ASP A 416 -21.71 -6.51 -14.37
C ASP A 416 -20.22 -6.75 -14.65
N ARG A 417 -19.33 -6.22 -13.79
CA ARG A 417 -17.87 -6.38 -13.79
C ARG A 417 -17.19 -5.73 -14.98
N ASP A 418 -17.69 -4.59 -15.42
CA ASP A 418 -17.06 -3.79 -16.46
C ASP A 418 -15.95 -2.88 -15.89
N GLY A 419 -15.97 -2.62 -14.58
CA GLY A 419 -15.02 -1.80 -13.84
C GLY A 419 -15.51 -0.43 -13.39
N LEU A 420 -16.76 -0.07 -13.69
CA LEU A 420 -17.55 1.00 -13.06
C LEU A 420 -18.22 0.46 -11.78
N ARG A 421 -18.82 1.34 -10.99
CA ARG A 421 -19.55 0.94 -9.78
C ARG A 421 -21.03 1.19 -10.03
N ASP A 422 -21.91 0.34 -9.53
CA ASP A 422 -23.35 0.46 -9.84
C ASP A 422 -23.88 1.85 -9.45
N GLY A 423 -23.42 2.40 -8.32
CA GLY A 423 -23.76 3.76 -7.87
C GLY A 423 -23.36 4.92 -8.80
N VAL A 424 -22.48 4.73 -9.78
CA VAL A 424 -22.16 5.78 -10.79
C VAL A 424 -22.96 5.62 -12.10
N GLU A 425 -23.65 4.49 -12.26
CA GLU A 425 -24.32 4.07 -13.50
C GLU A 425 -25.82 4.29 -13.42
N THR A 426 -26.26 5.48 -13.83
CA THR A 426 -27.61 5.96 -13.55
C THR A 426 -28.70 5.42 -14.48
N HIS A 427 -28.34 4.59 -15.47
CA HIS A 427 -29.24 4.04 -16.51
C HIS A 427 -30.07 5.14 -17.22
N THR A 428 -29.54 6.37 -17.31
CA THR A 428 -30.24 7.49 -17.94
C THR A 428 -30.03 7.54 -19.46
N GLY A 429 -29.03 6.83 -19.98
CA GLY A 429 -28.57 6.91 -21.37
C GLY A 429 -27.92 8.25 -21.71
N VAL A 430 -27.53 9.04 -20.70
CA VAL A 430 -26.95 10.38 -20.87
C VAL A 430 -25.67 10.47 -20.04
N PHE A 431 -24.52 10.54 -20.71
CA PHE A 431 -23.26 10.77 -20.02
C PHE A 431 -23.18 12.19 -19.47
N VAL A 432 -23.09 12.31 -18.14
CA VAL A 432 -22.91 13.59 -17.44
C VAL A 432 -21.46 13.74 -16.99
N SER A 433 -20.90 12.71 -16.37
CA SER A 433 -19.53 12.69 -15.86
C SER A 433 -19.06 11.28 -15.50
N SER A 434 -17.81 11.10 -15.05
CA SER A 434 -17.31 9.81 -14.57
C SER A 434 -17.94 9.33 -13.24
N THR A 435 -18.79 10.12 -12.61
CA THR A 435 -19.56 9.75 -11.40
C THR A 435 -21.07 9.76 -11.65
N ASP A 436 -21.47 9.91 -12.91
CA ASP A 436 -22.84 9.86 -13.42
C ASP A 436 -22.74 9.57 -14.92
N THR A 437 -22.47 8.30 -15.22
CA THR A 437 -22.10 7.83 -16.56
C THR A 437 -23.30 7.66 -17.48
N GLY A 438 -24.50 7.55 -16.90
CA GLY A 438 -25.73 7.25 -17.63
C GLY A 438 -25.81 5.83 -18.17
N THR A 439 -24.79 5.01 -17.95
CA THR A 439 -24.68 3.61 -18.40
C THR A 439 -25.62 2.69 -17.61
N ASP A 440 -25.85 1.50 -18.15
CA ASP A 440 -26.67 0.46 -17.54
C ASP A 440 -25.79 -0.42 -16.61
N PRO A 441 -25.99 -0.40 -15.27
CA PRO A 441 -25.17 -1.16 -14.32
C PRO A 441 -25.29 -2.69 -14.46
N LEU A 442 -26.14 -3.16 -15.37
CA LEU A 442 -26.35 -4.58 -15.67
C LEU A 442 -25.76 -4.97 -17.02
N ALA A 443 -25.10 -4.05 -17.74
CA ALA A 443 -24.58 -4.27 -19.08
C ALA A 443 -23.23 -3.58 -19.30
N ALA A 444 -22.17 -4.38 -19.35
CA ALA A 444 -20.77 -3.92 -19.48
C ALA A 444 -20.41 -3.14 -20.76
N ASP A 445 -21.38 -2.95 -21.67
CA ASP A 445 -21.30 -2.22 -22.93
C ASP A 445 -22.73 -1.73 -23.21
N SER A 446 -23.04 -0.53 -22.71
CA SER A 446 -24.41 0.01 -22.66
C SER A 446 -25.00 0.30 -24.03
N ASP A 447 -24.17 0.72 -24.99
CA ASP A 447 -24.62 1.04 -26.34
C ASP A 447 -24.43 -0.12 -27.34
N GLY A 448 -23.75 -1.18 -26.92
CA GLY A 448 -23.58 -2.44 -27.65
C GLY A 448 -22.64 -2.34 -28.86
N ASP A 449 -21.72 -1.37 -28.87
CA ASP A 449 -20.82 -1.15 -30.00
C ASP A 449 -19.54 -2.01 -29.96
N GLY A 450 -19.29 -2.69 -28.85
CA GLY A 450 -18.14 -3.53 -28.58
C GLY A 450 -16.99 -2.85 -27.83
N ALA A 451 -17.18 -1.64 -27.31
CA ALA A 451 -16.31 -0.98 -26.33
C ALA A 451 -16.98 -0.98 -24.95
N GLY A 452 -16.29 -1.46 -23.91
CA GLY A 452 -16.88 -1.48 -22.57
C GLY A 452 -16.89 -0.10 -21.90
N ASP A 453 -17.92 0.17 -21.10
CA ASP A 453 -18.26 1.50 -20.60
C ASP A 453 -17.14 2.11 -19.76
N TRP A 454 -16.57 1.34 -18.81
CA TRP A 454 -15.39 1.77 -18.03
C TRP A 454 -14.26 2.30 -18.92
N TYR A 455 -13.97 1.62 -20.03
CA TYR A 455 -12.85 1.98 -20.88
C TYR A 455 -13.13 3.28 -21.63
N GLU A 456 -14.37 3.48 -22.09
CA GLU A 456 -14.78 4.70 -22.75
C GLU A 456 -14.70 5.91 -21.81
N VAL A 457 -15.19 5.77 -20.59
CA VAL A 457 -15.16 6.83 -19.57
C VAL A 457 -13.74 7.16 -19.12
N VAL A 458 -12.94 6.12 -18.80
CA VAL A 458 -11.68 6.29 -18.04
C VAL A 458 -10.44 6.33 -18.94
N ALA A 459 -10.46 5.64 -20.08
CA ALA A 459 -9.29 5.44 -20.93
C ALA A 459 -9.38 6.21 -22.26
N ALA A 460 -10.51 6.11 -22.95
CA ALA A 460 -10.73 6.71 -24.28
C ALA A 460 -11.30 8.13 -24.22
N TYR A 461 -12.00 8.46 -23.13
CA TYR A 461 -12.73 9.72 -22.94
C TYR A 461 -13.81 9.96 -24.02
N THR A 462 -14.59 8.91 -24.30
CA THR A 462 -15.74 8.89 -25.23
C THR A 462 -17.05 8.73 -24.44
N ASP A 463 -18.19 9.06 -25.06
CA ASP A 463 -19.51 8.85 -24.43
C ASP A 463 -19.92 7.37 -24.54
N PRO A 464 -20.04 6.64 -23.41
CA PRO A 464 -20.37 5.20 -23.40
C PRO A 464 -21.82 4.88 -23.80
N ASN A 465 -22.64 5.90 -24.08
CA ASN A 465 -24.03 5.75 -24.52
C ASN A 465 -24.21 6.10 -26.01
N GLN A 466 -23.12 6.24 -26.77
CA GLN A 466 -23.11 6.72 -28.15
C GLN A 466 -22.20 5.87 -29.04
N GLY A 467 -22.76 4.80 -29.64
CA GLY A 467 -21.94 3.81 -30.36
C GLY A 467 -21.21 4.28 -31.64
N GLY A 468 -21.35 5.58 -31.99
CA GLY A 468 -20.58 6.25 -33.03
C GLY A 468 -19.27 6.87 -32.54
N GLU A 469 -19.05 6.99 -31.22
CA GLU A 469 -17.88 7.62 -30.62
C GLU A 469 -16.79 6.63 -30.21
N LYS A 470 -17.03 5.34 -30.42
CA LYS A 470 -16.17 4.24 -30.01
C LYS A 470 -14.69 4.35 -30.37
N PRO A 471 -13.81 3.77 -29.54
CA PRO A 471 -12.38 3.68 -29.85
C PRO A 471 -12.12 2.93 -31.17
N ASN A 472 -11.31 3.53 -32.06
CA ASN A 472 -10.90 2.91 -33.33
C ASN A 472 -10.11 1.59 -33.18
N ILE A 473 -9.62 1.31 -31.97
CA ILE A 473 -8.94 0.07 -31.61
C ILE A 473 -9.85 -0.62 -30.59
N PRO A 474 -10.22 -1.90 -30.78
CA PRO A 474 -11.16 -2.57 -29.90
C PRO A 474 -10.70 -2.58 -28.43
N TYR A 475 -11.65 -2.50 -27.51
CA TYR A 475 -11.46 -2.86 -26.11
C TYR A 475 -12.66 -3.69 -25.64
N PRO A 476 -12.47 -4.85 -24.98
CA PRO A 476 -11.17 -5.47 -24.71
C PRO A 476 -10.48 -5.88 -26.00
N LEU A 477 -9.15 -5.83 -26.01
CA LEU A 477 -8.40 -6.36 -27.16
C LEU A 477 -8.73 -7.85 -27.33
N PRO A 478 -8.94 -8.34 -28.56
CA PRO A 478 -9.11 -9.76 -28.80
C PRO A 478 -7.98 -10.55 -28.12
N ARG A 479 -8.32 -11.69 -27.52
CA ARG A 479 -7.30 -12.60 -27.00
C ARG A 479 -6.31 -12.93 -28.12
N PRO A 480 -5.02 -13.15 -27.80
CA PRO A 480 -4.05 -13.59 -28.80
C PRO A 480 -4.62 -14.78 -29.57
N ASP A 481 -4.78 -14.63 -30.89
CA ASP A 481 -5.23 -15.76 -31.68
C ASP A 481 -4.08 -16.79 -31.72
N ALA A 482 -4.42 -18.06 -31.89
CA ALA A 482 -3.41 -19.12 -31.93
C ALA A 482 -2.59 -19.12 -33.25
N THR A 483 -2.71 -18.05 -34.05
CA THR A 483 -2.09 -17.94 -35.36
C THR A 483 -0.60 -17.63 -35.20
N PRO A 484 0.31 -18.46 -35.75
CA PRO A 484 1.73 -18.17 -35.67
C PRO A 484 2.08 -16.89 -36.42
N PRO A 485 3.04 -16.08 -35.92
CA PRO A 485 3.42 -14.84 -36.57
C PRO A 485 4.08 -15.09 -37.93
N ALA A 486 3.96 -14.12 -38.84
CA ALA A 486 4.46 -14.21 -40.21
C ALA A 486 5.98 -14.49 -40.24
N THR A 487 6.37 -15.60 -40.85
CA THR A 487 7.78 -16.03 -40.87
C THR A 487 8.59 -15.48 -42.05
N ASN A 488 7.94 -14.74 -42.95
CA ASN A 488 8.52 -14.25 -44.21
C ASN A 488 8.65 -12.72 -44.27
N LYS A 489 8.37 -12.02 -43.17
CA LYS A 489 8.47 -10.56 -43.05
C LYS A 489 9.47 -10.19 -41.95
N PRO A 490 10.12 -9.02 -42.01
CA PRO A 490 11.04 -8.60 -40.95
C PRO A 490 10.32 -8.38 -39.61
N VAL A 491 10.97 -8.74 -38.51
CA VAL A 491 10.49 -8.50 -37.15
C VAL A 491 10.32 -7.00 -36.90
N LYS A 492 9.20 -6.58 -36.29
CA LYS A 492 8.96 -5.20 -35.90
C LYS A 492 9.62 -4.91 -34.57
N VAL A 493 10.58 -4.00 -34.55
CA VAL A 493 11.29 -3.60 -33.34
C VAL A 493 10.74 -2.27 -32.84
N PHE A 494 10.34 -2.25 -31.56
CA PHE A 494 10.00 -1.04 -30.82
C PHE A 494 11.01 -0.81 -29.72
N ILE A 495 11.54 0.41 -29.64
CA ILE A 495 12.51 0.81 -28.61
C ILE A 495 11.79 1.62 -27.55
N LEU A 496 11.62 1.03 -26.37
CA LEU A 496 10.98 1.63 -25.21
C LEU A 496 12.06 2.21 -24.29
N SER A 497 12.01 3.51 -23.99
CA SER A 497 13.02 4.17 -23.16
C SER A 497 12.42 5.24 -22.26
N GLY A 498 13.16 5.56 -21.20
CA GLY A 498 12.77 6.58 -20.24
C GLY A 498 13.37 6.30 -18.88
N GLN A 499 12.67 6.72 -17.82
CA GLN A 499 13.12 6.53 -16.45
C GLN A 499 12.35 5.42 -15.72
N SER A 500 12.29 5.46 -14.38
CA SER A 500 11.73 4.39 -13.54
C SER A 500 10.26 4.03 -13.83
N ASN A 501 9.44 4.96 -14.35
CA ASN A 501 8.09 4.61 -14.76
C ASN A 501 8.06 3.78 -16.05
N MET A 502 8.98 4.04 -16.99
CA MET A 502 9.19 3.13 -18.13
C MET A 502 9.75 1.78 -17.65
N VAL A 503 10.67 1.76 -16.67
CA VAL A 503 11.19 0.50 -16.09
C VAL A 503 10.03 -0.37 -15.59
N GLY A 504 9.01 0.23 -14.98
CA GLY A 504 7.78 -0.43 -14.59
C GLY A 504 7.74 -0.72 -13.10
N MET A 505 6.85 -0.03 -12.40
CA MET A 505 6.73 -0.07 -10.93
C MET A 505 5.32 -0.47 -10.46
N GLY A 506 4.42 -0.83 -11.38
CA GLY A 506 3.06 -1.28 -11.05
C GLY A 506 3.10 -2.65 -10.37
N ASN A 507 2.45 -2.79 -9.22
CA ASN A 507 2.46 -4.03 -8.45
C ASN A 507 1.57 -5.10 -9.07
N VAL A 508 2.07 -6.33 -9.19
CA VAL A 508 1.27 -7.45 -9.71
C VAL A 508 0.29 -8.00 -8.68
N ASP A 509 0.74 -8.16 -7.44
CA ASP A 509 0.03 -8.87 -6.35
C ASP A 509 0.08 -8.07 -5.04
N PRO A 510 -0.77 -8.39 -4.04
CA PRO A 510 -1.76 -9.48 -4.00
C PRO A 510 -3.13 -9.10 -4.56
N THR A 511 -3.93 -10.11 -4.94
CA THR A 511 -5.26 -9.96 -5.58
C THR A 511 -6.25 -9.11 -4.80
N ASN A 512 -6.19 -9.10 -3.47
CA ASN A 512 -7.09 -8.35 -2.59
C ASN A 512 -6.56 -6.95 -2.22
N THR A 513 -5.67 -6.37 -3.02
CA THR A 513 -5.16 -5.00 -2.81
C THR A 513 -5.49 -4.14 -4.02
N LEU A 514 -6.26 -3.07 -3.78
CA LEU A 514 -6.66 -2.10 -4.81
C LEU A 514 -5.46 -1.58 -5.60
N GLY A 515 -5.63 -1.51 -6.91
CA GLY A 515 -4.61 -1.02 -7.84
C GLY A 515 -3.44 -1.99 -8.08
N THR A 516 -3.44 -3.21 -7.53
CA THR A 516 -2.56 -4.27 -8.03
C THR A 516 -3.10 -4.84 -9.33
N LEU A 517 -2.24 -5.39 -10.19
CA LEU A 517 -2.67 -6.00 -11.45
C LEU A 517 -3.68 -7.14 -11.22
N ALA A 518 -3.45 -7.96 -10.19
CA ALA A 518 -4.34 -9.06 -9.86
C ALA A 518 -5.73 -8.58 -9.42
N CYS A 519 -5.82 -7.50 -8.64
CA CYS A 519 -7.10 -6.89 -8.28
C CYS A 519 -7.81 -6.31 -9.51
N VAL A 520 -7.11 -5.45 -10.26
CA VAL A 520 -7.63 -4.78 -11.48
C VAL A 520 -8.17 -5.79 -12.50
N VAL A 521 -7.46 -6.90 -12.72
CA VAL A 521 -7.84 -7.85 -13.78
C VAL A 521 -8.77 -8.96 -13.30
N ARG A 522 -8.60 -9.46 -12.08
CA ARG A 522 -9.34 -10.65 -11.61
C ARG A 522 -10.57 -10.31 -10.77
N LEU A 523 -10.57 -9.18 -10.08
CA LEU A 523 -11.69 -8.74 -9.26
C LEU A 523 -12.51 -7.67 -9.99
N GLU A 524 -11.85 -6.64 -10.51
CA GLU A 524 -12.51 -5.50 -11.18
C GLU A 524 -12.80 -5.76 -12.68
N GLY A 525 -12.52 -6.96 -13.21
CA GLY A 525 -12.85 -7.31 -14.60
C GLY A 525 -12.08 -6.58 -15.72
N LYS A 526 -11.26 -5.58 -15.41
CA LYS A 526 -10.55 -4.73 -16.39
C LYS A 526 -9.43 -5.48 -17.12
N PHE A 527 -9.19 -5.12 -18.38
CA PHE A 527 -8.20 -5.77 -19.25
C PHE A 527 -8.30 -7.32 -19.28
N PRO A 528 -9.49 -7.89 -19.56
CA PRO A 528 -9.74 -9.33 -19.48
C PRO A 528 -8.88 -10.15 -20.46
N ASN A 529 -8.32 -9.50 -21.49
CA ASN A 529 -7.36 -10.09 -22.43
C ASN A 529 -6.01 -10.47 -21.79
N LEU A 530 -5.74 -10.04 -20.55
CA LEU A 530 -4.58 -10.45 -19.77
C LEU A 530 -4.78 -11.80 -19.07
N LEU A 531 -5.96 -12.43 -19.16
CA LEU A 531 -6.20 -13.78 -18.65
C LEU A 531 -6.37 -14.80 -19.78
N ALA A 532 -5.65 -15.91 -19.66
CA ALA A 532 -5.89 -17.11 -20.45
C ALA A 532 -7.21 -17.80 -20.04
N THR A 533 -7.70 -18.74 -20.85
CA THR A 533 -8.99 -19.43 -20.60
C THR A 533 -9.01 -20.26 -19.31
N ASN A 534 -7.84 -20.61 -18.79
CA ASN A 534 -7.67 -21.32 -17.52
C ASN A 534 -7.47 -20.37 -16.31
N GLY A 535 -7.63 -19.06 -16.49
CA GLY A 535 -7.45 -18.05 -15.42
C GLY A 535 -6.00 -17.67 -15.11
N ASN A 536 -5.02 -18.27 -15.79
CA ASN A 536 -3.62 -17.85 -15.67
C ASN A 536 -3.37 -16.55 -16.44
N TRP A 537 -2.28 -15.85 -16.12
CA TRP A 537 -1.83 -14.71 -16.91
C TRP A 537 -1.58 -15.14 -18.37
N ALA A 538 -2.13 -14.37 -19.31
CA ALA A 538 -1.89 -14.54 -20.73
C ALA A 538 -0.43 -14.21 -21.08
N VAL A 539 0.11 -14.96 -22.04
CA VAL A 539 1.46 -14.75 -22.58
C VAL A 539 1.31 -14.63 -24.10
N ARG A 540 2.02 -13.67 -24.69
CA ARG A 540 2.06 -13.44 -26.14
C ARG A 540 3.30 -14.09 -26.73
N ASP A 541 3.12 -15.13 -27.55
CA ASP A 541 4.24 -15.84 -28.19
C ASP A 541 4.82 -15.10 -29.42
N ASP A 542 4.02 -14.24 -30.02
CA ASP A 542 4.33 -13.41 -31.18
C ASP A 542 4.86 -12.00 -30.80
N VAL A 543 4.83 -11.64 -29.52
CA VAL A 543 5.48 -10.43 -28.99
C VAL A 543 6.55 -10.86 -27.99
N ARG A 544 7.79 -10.42 -28.21
CA ARG A 544 8.91 -10.74 -27.33
C ARG A 544 9.39 -9.50 -26.59
N TYR A 545 9.62 -9.65 -25.29
CA TYR A 545 10.24 -8.66 -24.43
C TYR A 545 11.76 -8.87 -24.35
N ARG A 546 12.52 -7.78 -24.49
CA ARG A 546 13.96 -7.71 -24.24
C ARG A 546 14.32 -6.48 -23.40
N GLY A 547 14.46 -6.69 -22.10
CA GLY A 547 14.94 -5.69 -21.16
C GLY A 547 16.45 -5.54 -21.20
N VAL A 548 16.92 -4.30 -21.29
CA VAL A 548 18.33 -3.91 -21.36
C VAL A 548 18.56 -2.69 -20.45
N ILE A 549 19.79 -2.45 -20.00
CA ILE A 549 20.16 -1.45 -18.96
C ILE A 549 19.59 -1.75 -17.56
N SER A 550 18.28 -1.96 -17.43
CA SER A 550 17.58 -2.42 -16.22
C SER A 550 16.38 -3.30 -16.63
N ALA A 551 15.63 -3.83 -15.66
CA ALA A 551 14.52 -4.77 -15.93
C ALA A 551 14.96 -5.91 -16.89
N ILE A 552 16.19 -6.42 -16.70
CA ILE A 552 16.84 -7.29 -17.68
C ILE A 552 16.03 -8.58 -17.86
N GLY A 553 15.69 -8.88 -19.11
CA GLY A 553 14.89 -10.05 -19.45
C GLY A 553 14.94 -10.38 -20.94
N ASN A 554 14.58 -11.60 -21.30
CA ASN A 554 14.41 -12.05 -22.68
C ASN A 554 13.38 -13.19 -22.72
N ALA A 555 12.11 -12.84 -22.95
CA ALA A 555 10.99 -13.79 -22.86
C ALA A 555 9.84 -13.35 -23.78
N PRO A 556 8.91 -14.25 -24.12
CA PRO A 556 7.57 -13.86 -24.60
C PRO A 556 6.96 -12.80 -23.68
N LEU A 557 6.17 -11.86 -24.23
CA LEU A 557 5.57 -10.79 -23.45
C LEU A 557 4.53 -11.37 -22.48
N GLY A 558 4.63 -10.97 -21.22
CA GLY A 558 3.71 -11.39 -20.16
C GLY A 558 3.93 -10.58 -18.88
N VAL A 559 3.18 -10.94 -17.84
CA VAL A 559 3.26 -10.28 -16.53
C VAL A 559 4.63 -10.53 -15.87
N GLY A 560 5.13 -9.52 -15.15
CA GLY A 560 6.40 -9.61 -14.40
C GLY A 560 7.64 -9.11 -15.16
N GLN A 561 7.45 -8.26 -16.18
CA GLN A 561 8.52 -7.70 -17.02
C GLN A 561 8.83 -6.23 -16.68
N GLY A 562 8.40 -5.76 -15.52
CA GLY A 562 8.75 -4.47 -14.92
C GLY A 562 10.13 -4.47 -14.24
N ALA A 563 10.28 -3.68 -13.19
CA ALA A 563 11.54 -3.59 -12.41
C ALA A 563 11.99 -4.93 -11.82
N ASP A 564 11.04 -5.81 -11.48
CA ASP A 564 11.24 -7.18 -11.04
C ASP A 564 10.02 -8.03 -11.44
N THR A 565 10.03 -9.33 -11.12
CA THR A 565 8.97 -10.29 -11.50
C THR A 565 7.61 -10.00 -10.87
N GLY A 566 7.55 -9.22 -9.80
CA GLY A 566 6.33 -8.74 -9.16
C GLY A 566 5.85 -7.40 -9.69
N LYS A 567 6.46 -6.88 -10.77
CA LYS A 567 6.14 -5.58 -11.36
C LYS A 567 5.79 -5.65 -12.83
N ILE A 568 5.00 -4.68 -13.28
CA ILE A 568 4.78 -4.37 -14.69
C ILE A 568 5.14 -2.91 -14.98
N GLY A 569 5.51 -2.64 -16.23
CA GLY A 569 5.56 -1.31 -16.79
C GLY A 569 4.60 -1.16 -17.96
N PRO A 570 4.75 -0.08 -18.75
CA PRO A 570 3.89 0.17 -19.90
C PRO A 570 4.13 -0.84 -21.03
N GLU A 571 5.19 -1.67 -20.96
CA GLU A 571 5.47 -2.68 -21.99
C GLU A 571 4.33 -3.68 -22.14
N LEU A 572 3.60 -3.97 -21.06
CA LEU A 572 2.53 -4.96 -21.10
C LEU A 572 1.35 -4.44 -21.94
N GLY A 573 0.79 -3.28 -21.59
CA GLY A 573 -0.28 -2.65 -22.38
C GLY A 573 0.16 -2.35 -23.82
N PHE A 574 1.34 -1.74 -23.99
CA PHE A 574 1.87 -1.39 -25.32
C PHE A 574 2.05 -2.63 -26.20
N GLY A 575 2.63 -3.69 -25.63
CA GLY A 575 2.92 -4.92 -26.35
C GLY A 575 1.68 -5.70 -26.75
N HIS A 576 0.62 -5.68 -25.95
CA HIS A 576 -0.68 -6.25 -26.33
C HIS A 576 -1.30 -5.51 -27.53
N VAL A 577 -1.24 -4.18 -27.56
CA VAL A 577 -1.74 -3.41 -28.72
C VAL A 577 -0.91 -3.69 -29.97
N MET A 578 0.42 -3.66 -29.88
CA MET A 578 1.30 -3.96 -31.03
C MET A 578 1.12 -5.38 -31.54
N GLY A 579 0.92 -6.31 -30.61
CA GLY A 579 0.66 -7.69 -30.93
C GLY A 579 -0.67 -7.93 -31.64
N TRP A 580 -1.71 -7.17 -31.28
CA TRP A 580 -2.98 -7.20 -32.01
C TRP A 580 -2.86 -6.59 -33.41
N TYR A 581 -2.06 -5.53 -33.56
CA TYR A 581 -1.96 -4.78 -34.81
C TYR A 581 -1.10 -5.45 -35.90
N PHE A 582 -0.07 -6.21 -35.54
CA PHE A 582 0.86 -6.82 -36.49
C PHE A 582 0.70 -8.33 -36.61
N ASP A 583 0.69 -8.83 -37.86
CA ASP A 583 0.90 -10.25 -38.15
C ASP A 583 2.38 -10.66 -38.00
N GLU A 584 3.30 -9.70 -38.15
CA GLU A 584 4.74 -9.95 -37.99
C GLU A 584 5.13 -10.15 -36.51
N PRO A 585 6.20 -10.92 -36.23
CA PRO A 585 6.73 -10.97 -34.88
C PRO A 585 7.12 -9.56 -34.41
N VAL A 586 6.82 -9.25 -33.15
CA VAL A 586 7.16 -7.98 -32.51
C VAL A 586 8.25 -8.21 -31.47
N LEU A 587 9.25 -7.33 -31.45
CA LEU A 587 10.29 -7.28 -30.41
C LEU A 587 10.24 -5.91 -29.72
N LEU A 588 10.01 -5.93 -28.41
CA LEU A 588 10.12 -4.76 -27.54
C LEU A 588 11.50 -4.75 -26.90
N ILE A 589 12.34 -3.78 -27.25
CA ILE A 589 13.62 -3.56 -26.57
C ILE A 589 13.43 -2.43 -25.57
N LYS A 590 13.39 -2.77 -24.28
CA LYS A 590 13.19 -1.80 -23.19
C LYS A 590 14.53 -1.38 -22.59
N SER A 591 14.94 -0.15 -22.90
CA SER A 591 16.21 0.46 -22.49
C SER A 591 15.97 1.66 -21.57
N SER A 592 15.52 1.39 -20.36
CA SER A 592 15.13 2.41 -19.38
C SER A 592 15.88 2.26 -18.07
N ILE A 593 15.99 3.33 -17.27
CA ILE A 593 16.60 3.28 -15.93
C ILE A 593 16.17 4.45 -15.05
N GLY A 594 15.92 4.17 -13.77
CA GLY A 594 15.45 5.16 -12.80
C GLY A 594 16.40 6.34 -12.56
N ASN A 595 15.82 7.45 -12.09
CA ASN A 595 16.55 8.64 -11.62
C ASN A 595 17.48 9.26 -12.69
N ARG A 596 16.95 9.57 -13.87
CA ARG A 596 17.70 10.17 -14.99
C ARG A 596 16.94 11.34 -15.60
N ALA A 597 17.61 12.48 -15.76
CA ALA A 597 17.09 13.70 -16.36
C ALA A 597 17.36 13.75 -17.87
N LEU A 598 16.45 14.35 -18.63
CA LEU A 598 16.71 14.70 -20.02
C LEU A 598 17.66 15.90 -20.13
N GLY A 599 17.62 16.83 -19.18
CA GLY A 599 18.51 17.98 -19.10
C GLY A 599 19.99 17.65 -18.84
N TRP A 600 20.30 16.43 -18.40
CA TRP A 600 21.67 16.02 -18.05
C TRP A 600 22.03 14.62 -18.54
N ASP A 601 21.32 13.58 -18.09
CA ASP A 601 21.70 12.18 -18.32
C ASP A 601 21.40 11.70 -19.75
N PHE A 602 20.20 12.01 -20.25
CA PHE A 602 19.73 11.64 -21.60
C PHE A 602 19.94 12.74 -22.64
N ARG A 603 20.69 13.78 -22.27
CA ARG A 603 20.90 14.93 -23.14
C ARG A 603 21.65 14.48 -24.40
N PRO A 604 21.08 14.64 -25.61
CA PRO A 604 21.60 13.98 -26.80
C PRO A 604 22.85 14.66 -27.37
N PRO A 605 23.62 13.97 -28.25
CA PRO A 605 24.75 14.53 -28.98
C PRO A 605 24.46 15.89 -29.65
N GLY A 606 25.45 16.78 -29.62
CA GLY A 606 25.34 18.14 -30.19
C GLY A 606 24.57 19.16 -29.34
N SER A 607 24.17 18.80 -28.12
CA SER A 607 23.58 19.75 -27.17
C SER A 607 24.62 20.77 -26.65
N PRO A 608 24.40 22.09 -26.79
CA PRO A 608 25.39 23.11 -26.44
C PRO A 608 25.41 23.41 -24.94
N ARG A 609 26.45 24.13 -24.49
CA ARG A 609 26.43 24.78 -23.16
C ARG A 609 25.33 25.84 -23.11
N TYR A 610 24.83 26.10 -21.91
CA TYR A 610 23.98 27.28 -21.66
C TYR A 610 24.24 27.85 -20.28
N GLU A 611 24.16 29.17 -20.15
CA GLU A 611 24.18 29.85 -18.86
C GLU A 611 22.74 30.06 -18.37
N TYR A 612 22.55 29.99 -17.07
CA TYR A 612 21.25 30.18 -16.45
C TYR A 612 21.29 31.32 -15.43
N SER A 613 20.13 31.92 -15.16
CA SER A 613 19.98 33.10 -14.29
C SER A 613 20.43 32.87 -12.85
N ASN A 614 20.63 31.62 -12.44
CA ASN A 614 21.17 31.23 -11.14
C ASN A 614 22.70 31.35 -11.03
N GLY A 615 23.38 31.86 -12.07
CA GLY A 615 24.84 32.07 -12.08
C GLY A 615 25.66 30.80 -12.40
N TYR A 616 25.01 29.74 -12.91
CA TYR A 616 25.67 28.52 -13.34
C TYR A 616 25.68 28.36 -14.86
N THR A 617 26.76 27.77 -15.36
CA THR A 617 26.86 27.22 -16.70
C THR A 617 26.53 25.74 -16.64
N TYR A 618 25.64 25.33 -17.53
CA TYR A 618 25.28 23.94 -17.77
C TYR A 618 26.07 23.38 -18.97
N PRO A 619 26.51 22.12 -18.87
CA PRO A 619 27.44 21.48 -19.80
C PRO A 619 26.87 21.33 -21.21
N ALA A 620 27.73 21.24 -22.22
CA ALA A 620 27.39 20.60 -23.49
C ALA A 620 27.40 19.08 -23.35
N TYR A 621 26.86 18.36 -24.33
CA TYR A 621 27.01 16.92 -24.42
C TYR A 621 28.50 16.50 -24.33
N GLY A 622 28.80 15.46 -23.55
CA GLY A 622 30.17 14.98 -23.30
C GLY A 622 30.96 15.75 -22.24
N GLU A 623 30.39 16.81 -21.65
CA GLU A 623 31.08 17.62 -20.63
C GLU A 623 30.64 17.27 -19.20
N ALA A 624 31.49 17.61 -18.24
CA ALA A 624 31.27 17.43 -16.81
C ALA A 624 31.91 18.60 -16.03
N PRO A 625 31.45 18.91 -14.80
CA PRO A 625 30.35 18.29 -14.04
C PRO A 625 28.95 18.73 -14.51
N GLU A 626 27.89 18.30 -13.82
CA GLU A 626 26.47 18.61 -14.10
C GLU A 626 26.18 20.12 -14.22
N ARG A 627 26.98 20.96 -13.55
CA ARG A 627 27.07 22.42 -13.72
C ARG A 627 28.30 23.00 -13.01
N TRP A 628 28.74 24.19 -13.41
CA TRP A 628 29.78 24.95 -12.69
C TRP A 628 29.44 26.44 -12.63
N VAL A 629 30.06 27.17 -11.71
CA VAL A 629 29.84 28.62 -11.56
C VAL A 629 30.31 29.33 -12.83
N THR A 630 29.43 30.15 -13.41
CA THR A 630 29.75 30.90 -14.63
C THR A 630 31.00 31.75 -14.43
N GLY A 631 31.96 31.63 -15.36
CA GLY A 631 33.25 32.31 -15.29
C GLY A 631 34.36 31.58 -14.49
N SER A 632 34.08 30.42 -13.87
CA SER A 632 35.11 29.55 -13.27
C SER A 632 35.86 28.74 -14.34
N PRO A 633 37.04 28.14 -14.01
CA PRO A 633 37.70 27.18 -14.91
C PRO A 633 36.69 26.09 -15.26
N GLY A 634 36.43 25.91 -16.57
CA GLY A 634 35.27 25.19 -17.11
C GLY A 634 35.23 23.68 -16.83
N PRO A 635 34.91 22.83 -17.81
CA PRO A 635 34.71 21.41 -17.53
C PRO A 635 36.00 20.76 -16.99
N THR A 636 35.83 19.84 -16.02
CA THR A 636 36.91 19.10 -15.36
C THR A 636 36.88 17.61 -15.74
N PRO A 637 37.97 16.84 -15.50
CA PRO A 637 38.00 15.40 -15.78
C PRO A 637 36.92 14.59 -15.03
N PHE A 638 36.54 13.46 -15.63
CA PHE A 638 35.18 12.89 -15.69
C PHE A 638 34.89 11.75 -14.70
N GLY A 639 33.65 11.68 -14.23
CA GLY A 639 33.07 10.53 -13.51
C GLY A 639 31.78 10.04 -14.19
N TRP A 640 30.89 11.00 -14.42
CA TRP A 640 29.65 10.96 -15.18
C TRP A 640 29.60 12.23 -16.03
N TYR A 641 29.05 12.18 -17.25
CA TYR A 641 29.03 13.31 -18.19
C TYR A 641 27.64 13.54 -18.80
N CYS A 642 27.44 14.72 -19.40
CA CYS A 642 26.20 15.09 -20.05
C CYS A 642 25.91 14.15 -21.23
N GLY A 643 24.79 13.41 -21.18
CA GLY A 643 24.42 12.45 -22.21
C GLY A 643 24.94 11.03 -21.99
N LYS A 644 25.59 10.74 -20.87
CA LYS A 644 26.11 9.40 -20.60
C LYS A 644 25.01 8.32 -20.66
N GLN A 645 23.82 8.61 -20.15
CA GLN A 645 22.72 7.64 -20.19
C GLN A 645 22.14 7.47 -21.60
N TYR A 646 22.14 8.53 -22.41
CA TYR A 646 21.83 8.43 -23.84
C TYR A 646 22.77 7.44 -24.52
N ASP A 647 24.07 7.59 -24.29
CA ASP A 647 25.10 6.74 -24.88
C ASP A 647 24.92 5.29 -24.45
N ASP A 648 24.83 5.06 -23.14
CA ASP A 648 24.67 3.73 -22.56
C ASP A 648 23.41 3.02 -23.11
N CYS A 649 22.30 3.74 -23.32
CA CYS A 649 21.05 3.16 -23.85
C CYS A 649 21.06 2.88 -25.35
N PHE A 650 21.61 3.78 -26.17
CA PHE A 650 21.32 3.79 -27.61
C PHE A 650 22.50 3.49 -28.51
N LEU A 651 23.71 3.87 -28.11
CA LEU A 651 24.85 3.89 -29.00
C LEU A 651 25.63 2.57 -28.93
N ALA A 652 26.18 2.15 -30.06
CA ALA A 652 27.25 1.15 -30.04
C ALA A 652 28.46 1.75 -29.32
N GLU A 653 29.26 0.90 -28.69
CA GLU A 653 30.43 1.33 -27.92
C GLU A 653 31.37 2.27 -28.70
N ALA A 654 31.59 2.00 -30.00
CA ALA A 654 32.44 2.81 -30.86
C ALA A 654 31.90 4.23 -31.14
N ASP A 655 30.60 4.46 -30.91
CA ASP A 655 29.90 5.71 -31.21
C ASP A 655 29.63 6.55 -29.94
N MET A 656 29.96 6.03 -28.74
CA MET A 656 29.74 6.74 -27.48
C MET A 656 30.63 7.97 -27.35
N GLY A 657 30.19 8.94 -26.55
CA GLY A 657 30.95 10.13 -26.20
C GLY A 657 32.33 9.82 -25.60
N PRO A 658 33.17 10.84 -25.38
CA PRO A 658 34.55 10.62 -24.96
C PRO A 658 34.61 9.80 -23.66
N LEU A 659 34.95 8.52 -23.79
CA LEU A 659 35.89 7.67 -23.01
C LEU A 659 35.65 6.18 -23.32
N GLY A 660 36.07 5.77 -24.52
CA GLY A 660 36.78 4.50 -24.59
C GLY A 660 38.02 4.59 -23.69
N TRP A 661 38.44 3.48 -23.08
CA TRP A 661 39.67 3.47 -22.29
C TRP A 661 40.84 4.10 -23.06
N ALA A 662 41.66 4.90 -22.35
CA ALA A 662 42.89 5.48 -22.89
C ALA A 662 44.03 5.29 -21.90
N ALA A 663 45.23 4.99 -22.39
CA ALA A 663 46.46 4.93 -21.59
C ALA A 663 46.97 6.32 -21.22
N ALA A 664 47.74 6.41 -20.12
CA ALA A 664 48.34 7.64 -19.59
C ALA A 664 47.35 8.76 -19.22
N LEU A 665 46.09 8.40 -18.96
CA LEU A 665 45.03 9.32 -18.56
C LEU A 665 44.76 9.19 -17.06
N ALA A 666 44.57 10.32 -16.38
CA ALA A 666 44.17 10.33 -14.98
C ALA A 666 42.66 10.06 -14.86
N TYR A 667 42.32 8.95 -14.20
CA TYR A 667 40.97 8.55 -13.87
C TYR A 667 40.70 8.82 -12.38
N PRO A 668 39.74 9.69 -12.02
CA PRO A 668 39.33 9.86 -10.62
C PRO A 668 38.56 8.62 -10.13
N VAL A 669 38.30 8.51 -8.82
CA VAL A 669 37.42 7.46 -8.25
C VAL A 669 36.03 7.53 -8.87
N ASN A 670 35.39 6.39 -9.13
CA ASN A 670 34.06 6.24 -9.75
C ASN A 670 33.96 6.76 -11.20
N CYS A 671 35.09 6.99 -11.87
CA CYS A 671 35.09 7.22 -13.30
C CYS A 671 34.65 5.99 -14.07
N GLN A 672 33.68 6.15 -14.94
CA GLN A 672 33.18 5.08 -15.78
C GLN A 672 33.78 5.14 -17.19
N VAL A 673 34.29 4.02 -17.68
CA VAL A 673 34.80 3.83 -19.04
C VAL A 673 34.18 2.58 -19.66
N ARG A 674 33.96 2.55 -20.97
CA ARG A 674 33.56 1.32 -21.67
C ARG A 674 34.75 0.74 -22.43
N HIS A 675 34.95 -0.57 -22.33
CA HIS A 675 35.99 -1.30 -23.04
C HIS A 675 35.54 -2.72 -23.38
N ASN A 676 35.60 -3.09 -24.66
CA ASN A 676 35.20 -4.41 -25.19
C ASN A 676 33.78 -4.82 -24.77
N GLY A 677 32.82 -3.92 -24.92
CA GLY A 677 31.40 -4.12 -24.66
C GLY A 677 31.02 -4.03 -23.18
N VAL A 678 32.00 -3.86 -22.27
CA VAL A 678 31.80 -3.85 -20.82
C VAL A 678 32.09 -2.45 -20.28
N THR A 679 31.19 -1.90 -19.47
CA THR A 679 31.48 -0.67 -18.73
C THR A 679 32.23 -1.03 -17.43
N TYR A 680 33.17 -0.19 -17.04
CA TYR A 680 34.00 -0.36 -15.85
C TYR A 680 33.96 0.92 -15.04
N SER A 681 33.93 0.84 -13.71
CA SER A 681 34.05 2.00 -12.83
C SER A 681 35.33 1.95 -12.01
N SER A 682 36.13 3.01 -12.01
CA SER A 682 37.39 3.06 -11.27
C SER A 682 37.16 2.97 -9.75
N LYS A 683 37.88 2.06 -9.10
CA LYS A 683 37.86 1.85 -7.64
C LYS A 683 38.62 2.93 -6.88
N SER A 684 39.69 3.43 -7.50
CA SER A 684 40.61 4.41 -6.95
C SER A 684 41.04 5.39 -8.02
N ALA A 685 41.46 6.59 -7.61
CA ALA A 685 42.07 7.53 -8.52
C ALA A 685 43.42 6.97 -8.98
N HIS A 686 43.65 6.89 -10.29
CA HIS A 686 44.88 6.34 -10.87
C HIS A 686 45.16 6.94 -12.24
N THR A 687 46.42 6.90 -12.66
CA THR A 687 46.78 7.14 -14.07
C THR A 687 46.82 5.80 -14.78
N SER A 688 46.08 5.66 -15.89
CA SER A 688 46.00 4.40 -16.64
C SER A 688 47.33 4.03 -17.30
N ALA A 689 47.58 2.74 -17.39
CA ALA A 689 48.71 2.11 -18.07
C ALA A 689 48.24 0.75 -18.65
N ALA A 690 49.08 0.10 -19.46
CA ALA A 690 48.73 -1.20 -20.05
C ALA A 690 48.37 -2.26 -19.00
N GLU A 691 48.99 -2.22 -17.81
CA GLU A 691 48.69 -3.13 -16.70
C GLU A 691 47.35 -2.86 -16.00
N SER A 692 46.81 -1.65 -16.13
CA SER A 692 45.51 -1.24 -15.59
C SER A 692 44.42 -1.10 -16.66
N GLU A 693 44.65 -1.60 -17.87
CA GLU A 693 43.66 -1.64 -18.95
C GLU A 693 42.43 -2.47 -18.54
N PRO A 694 41.21 -1.89 -18.43
CA PRO A 694 40.02 -2.56 -17.95
C PRO A 694 39.75 -3.86 -18.71
N GLY A 695 39.63 -4.99 -18.00
CA GLY A 695 39.35 -6.30 -18.60
C GLY A 695 40.52 -6.97 -19.34
N VAL A 696 41.66 -6.29 -19.53
CA VAL A 696 42.80 -6.79 -20.32
C VAL A 696 44.10 -6.83 -19.50
N GLY A 697 44.44 -5.72 -18.83
CA GLY A 697 45.71 -5.56 -18.13
C GLY A 697 45.86 -6.49 -16.92
N ALA A 698 47.07 -6.98 -16.65
CA ALA A 698 47.30 -7.98 -15.58
C ALA A 698 46.83 -7.55 -14.18
N GLN A 699 46.64 -6.25 -13.93
CA GLN A 699 46.16 -5.68 -12.66
C GLN A 699 44.84 -4.91 -12.80
N TRP A 700 44.10 -5.07 -13.91
CA TRP A 700 42.90 -4.27 -14.18
C TRP A 700 41.88 -4.33 -13.03
N SER A 701 41.69 -5.49 -12.41
CA SER A 701 40.73 -5.69 -11.32
C SER A 701 41.11 -4.95 -10.04
N THR A 702 42.35 -4.51 -9.89
CA THR A 702 42.79 -3.64 -8.79
C THR A 702 42.20 -2.23 -8.94
N TYR A 703 42.11 -1.75 -10.19
CA TYR A 703 41.73 -0.39 -10.50
C TYR A 703 40.27 -0.23 -10.90
N TRP A 704 39.61 -1.30 -11.35
CA TRP A 704 38.27 -1.24 -11.93
C TRP A 704 37.29 -2.24 -11.30
N ASN A 705 36.03 -1.81 -11.16
CA ASN A 705 34.85 -2.67 -11.01
C ASN A 705 34.24 -2.92 -12.39
N VAL A 706 33.66 -4.10 -12.60
CA VAL A 706 32.85 -4.39 -13.79
C VAL A 706 31.44 -3.85 -13.58
N TYR A 707 30.93 -3.15 -14.58
CA TYR A 707 29.56 -2.64 -14.69
C TYR A 707 29.07 -2.99 -16.09
N SER A 708 28.71 -4.25 -16.35
CA SER A 708 28.29 -4.63 -17.70
C SER A 708 26.96 -3.97 -18.05
N VAL A 709 26.98 -3.11 -19.07
CA VAL A 709 25.80 -2.51 -19.68
C VAL A 709 25.60 -3.20 -21.01
N PHE A 710 24.39 -3.71 -21.23
CA PHE A 710 23.96 -4.32 -22.48
C PHE A 710 22.83 -3.45 -23.01
N ASN A 711 22.86 -3.05 -24.29
CA ASN A 711 22.00 -1.98 -24.81
C ASN A 711 21.32 -2.30 -26.16
N VAL A 712 20.62 -1.31 -26.73
CA VAL A 712 19.84 -1.50 -27.96
C VAL A 712 20.73 -1.79 -29.18
N ALA A 713 21.86 -1.09 -29.35
CA ALA A 713 22.74 -1.33 -30.48
C ALA A 713 23.38 -2.72 -30.40
N ASP A 714 23.80 -3.15 -29.19
CA ASP A 714 24.38 -4.47 -28.95
C ASP A 714 23.43 -5.60 -29.41
N ILE A 715 22.12 -5.47 -29.15
CA ILE A 715 21.10 -6.41 -29.62
C ILE A 715 21.01 -6.47 -31.14
N LEU A 716 20.92 -5.29 -31.76
CA LEU A 716 20.60 -5.18 -33.18
C LEU A 716 21.81 -5.53 -34.07
N ASP A 717 23.02 -5.23 -33.61
CA ASP A 717 24.27 -5.63 -34.27
C ASP A 717 24.49 -7.14 -34.23
N ASN A 718 24.07 -7.80 -33.13
CA ASN A 718 24.22 -9.23 -32.92
C ASN A 718 22.93 -10.02 -33.20
N TRP A 719 22.07 -9.51 -34.08
CA TRP A 719 20.71 -10.02 -34.34
C TRP A 719 20.63 -11.55 -34.51
N ALA A 720 21.48 -12.13 -35.36
CA ALA A 720 21.43 -13.56 -35.65
C ALA A 720 21.86 -14.43 -34.46
N THR A 721 22.65 -13.88 -33.54
CA THR A 721 23.07 -14.55 -32.30
C THR A 721 22.02 -14.41 -31.22
N GLU A 722 21.45 -13.20 -31.06
CA GLU A 722 20.41 -12.92 -30.06
C GLU A 722 19.08 -13.60 -30.39
N TYR A 723 18.73 -13.65 -31.68
CA TYR A 723 17.48 -14.24 -32.18
C TYR A 723 17.73 -15.15 -33.39
N PRO A 724 18.34 -16.33 -33.19
CA PRO A 724 18.60 -17.28 -34.28
C PRO A 724 17.35 -17.68 -35.07
N GLN A 725 16.20 -17.76 -34.40
CA GLN A 725 14.91 -18.05 -35.01
C GLN A 725 14.44 -16.98 -36.01
N TRP A 726 14.95 -15.75 -35.91
CA TRP A 726 14.62 -14.62 -36.79
C TRP A 726 15.81 -14.17 -37.63
N ALA A 727 16.91 -14.93 -37.65
CA ALA A 727 18.13 -14.56 -38.35
C ALA A 727 17.88 -14.30 -39.84
N ALA A 728 17.05 -15.14 -40.49
CA ALA A 728 16.69 -15.00 -41.90
C ALA A 728 15.67 -13.88 -42.18
N GLN A 729 14.82 -13.55 -41.20
CA GLN A 729 13.80 -12.49 -41.33
C GLN A 729 14.41 -11.09 -41.22
N GLY A 730 15.46 -10.95 -40.41
CA GLY A 730 15.99 -9.66 -40.02
C GLY A 730 14.97 -8.84 -39.21
N PHE A 731 15.14 -7.53 -39.18
CA PHE A 731 14.34 -6.62 -38.38
C PHE A 731 14.09 -5.28 -39.10
N LYS A 732 13.04 -4.58 -38.67
CA LYS A 732 12.76 -3.17 -38.99
C LYS A 732 12.42 -2.44 -37.69
N ILE A 733 13.06 -1.31 -37.42
CA ILE A 733 12.68 -0.44 -36.30
C ILE A 733 11.38 0.27 -36.73
N ALA A 734 10.29 -0.13 -36.09
CA ALA A 734 8.94 0.31 -36.42
C ALA A 734 8.52 1.55 -35.61
N GLY A 735 9.10 1.74 -34.42
CA GLY A 735 8.81 2.91 -33.61
C GLY A 735 9.66 3.07 -32.36
N PHE A 736 9.56 4.25 -31.78
CA PHE A 736 10.18 4.63 -30.50
C PHE A 736 9.09 5.01 -29.50
N VAL A 737 9.30 4.66 -28.24
CA VAL A 737 8.37 4.92 -27.14
C VAL A 737 9.14 5.58 -26.00
N TRP A 738 8.65 6.72 -25.51
CA TRP A 738 9.33 7.51 -24.48
C TRP A 738 8.43 7.84 -23.30
N TRP A 739 8.91 7.55 -22.08
CA TRP A 739 8.22 7.96 -20.85
C TRP A 739 9.20 8.41 -19.76
N GLN A 740 9.39 9.73 -19.67
CA GLN A 740 10.36 10.38 -18.79
C GLN A 740 9.95 11.82 -18.48
N GLY A 741 10.51 12.42 -17.43
CA GLY A 741 10.25 13.81 -17.03
C GLY A 741 10.42 14.10 -15.54
N ASN A 742 10.21 13.12 -14.64
CA ASN A 742 10.17 13.35 -13.19
C ASN A 742 11.46 13.95 -12.66
N ARG A 743 12.60 13.46 -13.18
CA ARG A 743 13.88 13.93 -12.68
C ARG A 743 14.16 15.37 -13.09
N ASP A 744 13.66 15.80 -14.24
CA ASP A 744 13.72 17.20 -14.68
C ASP A 744 12.83 18.08 -13.80
N ILE A 745 11.62 17.60 -13.43
CA ILE A 745 10.73 18.27 -12.46
C ILE A 745 11.46 18.49 -11.13
N GLY A 746 12.06 17.43 -10.58
CA GLY A 746 12.73 17.46 -9.28
C GLY A 746 14.02 18.29 -9.24
N THR A 747 14.61 18.62 -10.40
CA THR A 747 15.83 19.45 -10.47
C THR A 747 15.53 20.95 -10.58
N GLY A 748 14.28 21.31 -10.88
CA GLY A 748 13.80 22.68 -10.93
C GLY A 748 13.95 23.37 -12.29
N ALA A 749 13.73 24.68 -12.29
CA ALA A 749 13.63 25.54 -13.47
C ALA A 749 14.72 25.34 -14.56
N PRO A 750 16.02 25.14 -14.21
CA PRO A 750 17.06 25.01 -15.23
C PRO A 750 16.90 23.83 -16.19
N TYR A 751 16.22 22.76 -15.76
CA TYR A 751 15.95 21.58 -16.59
C TYR A 751 14.54 21.61 -17.17
N THR A 752 13.54 22.02 -16.37
CA THR A 752 12.16 22.08 -16.84
C THR A 752 11.97 23.10 -17.97
N GLU A 753 12.62 24.27 -17.92
CA GLU A 753 12.53 25.28 -18.98
C GLU A 753 13.25 24.86 -20.28
N GLN A 754 14.21 23.93 -20.19
CA GLN A 754 14.93 23.40 -21.35
C GLN A 754 14.35 22.08 -21.87
N TYR A 755 13.35 21.52 -21.19
CA TYR A 755 12.84 20.18 -21.47
C TYR A 755 12.34 20.04 -22.91
N GLU A 756 11.55 21.00 -23.40
CA GLU A 756 11.03 20.98 -24.77
C GLU A 756 12.15 20.95 -25.81
N THR A 757 13.12 21.86 -25.69
CA THR A 757 14.27 21.94 -26.60
C THR A 757 15.11 20.67 -26.58
N ASN A 758 15.35 20.10 -25.39
CA ASN A 758 16.10 18.86 -25.26
C ASN A 758 15.32 17.67 -25.83
N LEU A 759 14.00 17.62 -25.67
CA LEU A 759 13.14 16.55 -26.19
C LEU A 759 13.09 16.53 -27.71
N VAL A 760 12.92 17.70 -28.35
CA VAL A 760 12.96 17.84 -29.82
C VAL A 760 14.29 17.29 -30.36
N ARG A 761 15.40 17.70 -29.76
CA ARG A 761 16.73 17.23 -30.15
C ARG A 761 16.88 15.73 -29.92
N PHE A 762 16.37 15.21 -28.79
CA PHE A 762 16.47 13.79 -28.46
C PHE A 762 15.77 12.94 -29.52
N ILE A 763 14.53 13.28 -29.88
CA ILE A 763 13.76 12.60 -30.93
C ILE A 763 14.52 12.60 -32.26
N GLN A 764 15.06 13.76 -32.66
CA GLN A 764 15.81 13.90 -33.91
C GLN A 764 17.10 13.08 -33.91
N GLN A 765 17.89 13.14 -32.83
CA GLN A 765 19.20 12.48 -32.75
C GLN A 765 19.09 10.96 -32.67
N VAL A 766 18.16 10.42 -31.88
CA VAL A 766 18.02 8.96 -31.77
C VAL A 766 17.56 8.34 -33.10
N ARG A 767 16.61 8.98 -33.79
CA ARG A 767 16.16 8.55 -35.12
C ARG A 767 17.28 8.67 -36.16
N ALA A 768 18.01 9.78 -36.16
CA ALA A 768 19.13 10.00 -37.09
C ALA A 768 20.24 8.95 -36.91
N TYR A 769 20.60 8.64 -35.65
CA TYR A 769 21.59 7.61 -35.33
C TYR A 769 21.19 6.25 -35.91
N TYR A 770 19.98 5.77 -35.62
CA TYR A 770 19.54 4.46 -36.10
C TYR A 770 19.28 4.41 -37.60
N ALA A 771 18.82 5.50 -38.22
CA ALA A 771 18.68 5.59 -39.67
C ALA A 771 20.04 5.52 -40.38
N HIS A 772 21.08 6.12 -39.78
CA HIS A 772 22.44 6.04 -40.29
C HIS A 772 23.07 4.66 -40.10
N ARG A 773 22.95 4.09 -38.88
CA ARG A 773 23.55 2.80 -38.52
C ARG A 773 22.90 1.62 -39.23
N TYR A 774 21.58 1.66 -39.42
CA TYR A 774 20.81 0.59 -40.05
C TYR A 774 20.04 1.10 -41.29
N PRO A 775 20.74 1.41 -42.40
CA PRO A 775 20.11 1.93 -43.61
C PRO A 775 18.94 1.05 -44.09
N GLY A 776 17.79 1.67 -44.34
CA GLY A 776 16.57 0.98 -44.79
C GLY A 776 15.78 0.25 -43.70
N LYS A 777 16.31 0.17 -42.46
CA LYS A 777 15.60 -0.43 -41.31
C LYS A 777 14.98 0.61 -40.37
N CYS A 778 15.39 1.87 -40.48
CA CYS A 778 14.88 3.02 -39.73
C CYS A 778 15.01 4.28 -40.59
N SER A 779 14.28 5.35 -40.24
CA SER A 779 14.29 6.65 -40.90
C SER A 779 14.14 7.81 -39.91
N ALA A 780 14.43 9.03 -40.37
CA ALA A 780 14.23 10.25 -39.59
C ALA A 780 12.76 10.55 -39.22
N SER A 781 11.79 9.90 -39.87
CA SER A 781 10.35 10.03 -39.61
C SER A 781 9.73 8.75 -39.03
N THR A 782 10.55 7.81 -38.54
CA THR A 782 10.06 6.58 -37.90
C THR A 782 9.18 6.93 -36.70
N PRO A 783 7.94 6.43 -36.60
CA PRO A 783 6.99 6.79 -35.53
C PRO A 783 7.61 6.90 -34.14
N PHE A 784 7.23 7.94 -33.40
CA PHE A 784 7.70 8.19 -32.04
C PHE A 784 6.51 8.60 -31.18
N VAL A 785 6.18 7.79 -30.19
CA VAL A 785 5.11 8.07 -29.24
C VAL A 785 5.72 8.35 -27.87
N LEU A 786 5.13 9.29 -27.14
CA LEU A 786 5.51 9.55 -25.75
C LEU A 786 4.29 9.80 -24.88
N ALA A 787 4.43 9.62 -23.57
CA ALA A 787 3.38 9.90 -22.59
C ALA A 787 3.72 11.16 -21.78
N THR A 788 2.70 11.91 -21.36
CA THR A 788 2.88 13.00 -20.42
C THR A 788 3.27 12.48 -19.04
N GLY A 789 4.21 13.19 -18.42
CA GLY A 789 4.56 13.04 -17.02
C GLY A 789 5.16 11.76 -16.54
N CYS A 790 5.62 11.83 -15.30
CA CYS A 790 5.97 10.68 -14.48
C CYS A 790 6.21 11.22 -13.08
N GLY A 791 5.41 10.83 -12.09
CA GLY A 791 5.75 11.03 -10.66
C GLY A 791 5.02 12.13 -9.88
N ASP A 792 4.13 12.91 -10.51
CA ASP A 792 3.10 13.71 -9.85
C ASP A 792 1.87 13.86 -10.78
N GLN A 793 0.81 14.53 -10.32
CA GLN A 793 -0.40 14.77 -11.13
C GLN A 793 -0.16 15.78 -12.29
N GLN A 794 0.98 16.48 -12.31
CA GLN A 794 1.34 17.48 -13.32
C GLN A 794 0.29 18.56 -13.60
N THR A 795 -0.46 18.95 -12.58
CA THR A 795 -1.51 19.97 -12.68
C THR A 795 -0.99 21.39 -12.40
N SER A 796 0.23 21.54 -11.86
CA SER A 796 0.82 22.84 -11.56
C SER A 796 2.36 22.84 -11.57
N GLY A 797 2.95 24.03 -11.45
CA GLY A 797 4.40 24.22 -11.28
C GLY A 797 5.28 23.58 -12.36
N ASN A 798 6.39 22.99 -11.93
CA ASN A 798 7.35 22.32 -12.79
C ASN A 798 6.77 21.09 -13.50
N GLY A 799 5.84 20.37 -12.85
CA GLY A 799 5.15 19.23 -13.45
C GLY A 799 4.33 19.64 -14.66
N LEU A 800 3.52 20.70 -14.53
CA LEU A 800 2.75 21.25 -15.65
C LEU A 800 3.65 21.80 -16.77
N ALA A 801 4.79 22.42 -16.42
CA ALA A 801 5.74 22.91 -17.42
C ALA A 801 6.31 21.78 -18.29
N VAL A 802 6.71 20.66 -17.67
CA VAL A 802 7.19 19.47 -18.39
C VAL A 802 6.06 18.82 -19.21
N ALA A 803 4.86 18.71 -18.67
CA ALA A 803 3.69 18.20 -19.41
C ALA A 803 3.41 19.02 -20.67
N ASN A 804 3.43 20.35 -20.55
CA ASN A 804 3.23 21.25 -21.68
C ASN A 804 4.34 21.12 -22.72
N ALA A 805 5.60 20.96 -22.30
CA ALA A 805 6.72 20.70 -23.20
C ALA A 805 6.55 19.36 -23.96
N GLN A 806 6.08 18.31 -23.29
CA GLN A 806 5.78 17.02 -23.92
C GLN A 806 4.61 17.14 -24.91
N LEU A 807 3.55 17.84 -24.55
CA LEU A 807 2.41 18.07 -25.45
C LEU A 807 2.81 18.92 -26.67
N ALA A 808 3.70 19.89 -26.49
CA ALA A 808 4.15 20.80 -27.55
C ALA A 808 4.88 20.08 -28.70
N VAL A 809 5.54 18.95 -28.45
CA VAL A 809 6.23 18.17 -29.49
C VAL A 809 5.28 17.25 -30.28
N SER A 810 4.03 17.06 -29.84
CA SER A 810 3.06 16.25 -30.60
C SER A 810 2.80 16.89 -31.97
N GLY A 811 2.84 16.08 -33.03
CA GLY A 811 2.61 16.54 -34.40
C GLY A 811 1.24 17.21 -34.60
N GLU A 812 0.25 16.85 -33.78
CA GLU A 812 -1.09 17.43 -33.79
C GLU A 812 -1.10 18.91 -33.38
N ARG A 813 -0.14 19.34 -32.56
CA ARG A 813 0.02 20.76 -32.19
C ARG A 813 0.62 21.59 -33.31
N ARG A 814 1.22 20.96 -34.32
CA ARG A 814 1.85 21.60 -35.50
C ARG A 814 2.91 22.65 -35.17
N LYS A 815 3.44 22.67 -33.93
CA LYS A 815 4.54 23.58 -33.53
C LYS A 815 5.84 23.23 -34.23
N TYR A 816 6.08 21.93 -34.44
CA TYR A 816 7.22 21.36 -35.15
C TYR A 816 6.74 20.65 -36.42
N PRO A 817 6.84 21.28 -37.61
CA PRO A 817 6.33 20.71 -38.86
C PRO A 817 6.89 19.33 -39.20
N GLU A 818 8.15 19.06 -38.83
CA GLU A 818 8.82 17.77 -39.04
C GLU A 818 8.23 16.62 -38.23
N PHE A 819 7.41 16.93 -37.21
CA PHE A 819 6.78 15.94 -36.32
C PHE A 819 5.34 15.60 -36.72
N VAL A 820 4.75 16.35 -37.66
CA VAL A 820 3.40 16.10 -38.15
C VAL A 820 3.31 14.71 -38.77
N GLY A 821 2.37 13.89 -38.27
CA GLY A 821 2.13 12.53 -38.74
C GLY A 821 3.18 11.49 -38.31
N ASN A 822 4.18 11.85 -37.49
CA ASN A 822 5.18 10.89 -37.02
C ASN A 822 5.59 11.03 -35.55
N VAL A 823 5.21 12.09 -34.83
CA VAL A 823 5.34 12.17 -33.36
C VAL A 823 3.97 12.39 -32.75
N LYS A 824 3.65 11.64 -31.71
CA LYS A 824 2.41 11.82 -30.93
C LYS A 824 2.71 11.77 -29.44
N THR A 825 2.11 12.70 -28.69
CA THR A 825 2.14 12.68 -27.23
C THR A 825 0.77 12.29 -26.71
N MET A 826 0.71 11.20 -25.94
CA MET A 826 -0.47 10.75 -25.22
C MET A 826 -0.56 11.52 -23.90
N ASP A 827 -1.69 12.17 -23.64
CA ASP A 827 -1.91 12.84 -22.36
C ASP A 827 -2.41 11.84 -21.31
N THR A 828 -1.50 11.32 -20.50
CA THR A 828 -1.77 10.25 -19.54
C THR A 828 -1.98 10.75 -18.12
N ARG A 829 -2.15 12.07 -17.93
CA ARG A 829 -2.35 12.67 -16.60
C ARG A 829 -3.63 12.19 -15.93
N GLY A 830 -4.68 11.91 -16.70
CA GLY A 830 -5.95 11.37 -16.20
C GLY A 830 -5.89 9.91 -15.69
N TYR A 831 -4.78 9.21 -15.92
CA TYR A 831 -4.59 7.83 -15.44
C TYR A 831 -3.99 7.76 -14.03
N TRP A 832 -3.79 8.90 -13.36
CA TRP A 832 -3.37 8.93 -11.96
C TRP A 832 -4.41 8.26 -11.06
N ARG A 833 -3.94 7.44 -10.11
CA ARG A 833 -4.75 6.82 -9.06
C ARG A 833 -4.21 7.24 -7.70
N ASP A 834 -5.10 7.73 -6.85
CA ASP A 834 -4.73 8.23 -5.53
C ASP A 834 -4.33 7.09 -4.59
N ALA A 835 -3.64 7.47 -3.51
CA ALA A 835 -3.09 6.53 -2.55
C ALA A 835 -4.14 5.63 -1.88
N ALA A 836 -5.40 6.11 -1.77
CA ALA A 836 -6.51 5.35 -1.20
C ALA A 836 -6.93 4.15 -2.04
N ILE A 837 -6.72 4.20 -3.37
CA ILE A 837 -7.08 3.16 -4.33
C ILE A 837 -5.83 2.55 -4.99
N SER A 838 -4.72 2.56 -4.26
CA SER A 838 -3.42 2.10 -4.77
C SER A 838 -2.70 1.21 -3.76
N PRO A 839 -1.77 0.35 -4.20
CA PRO A 839 -1.09 -0.58 -3.29
C PRO A 839 -0.11 0.07 -2.31
N THR A 840 0.29 1.31 -2.57
CA THR A 840 1.24 2.05 -1.72
C THR A 840 0.83 3.51 -1.60
N THR A 841 1.44 4.24 -0.67
CA THR A 841 1.22 5.68 -0.47
C THR A 841 2.46 6.50 -0.88
N ALA A 842 3.25 5.97 -1.82
CA ALA A 842 4.58 6.49 -2.14
C ALA A 842 4.56 7.96 -2.65
N GLY A 843 3.48 8.39 -3.30
CA GLY A 843 3.38 9.72 -3.92
C GLY A 843 4.25 9.88 -5.18
N TYR A 844 5.00 8.86 -5.55
CA TYR A 844 5.75 8.72 -6.80
C TYR A 844 5.49 7.33 -7.39
N HIS A 845 5.90 7.10 -8.65
CA HIS A 845 5.62 5.86 -9.38
C HIS A 845 4.13 5.48 -9.38
N TYR A 846 3.27 6.49 -9.39
CA TYR A 846 1.81 6.33 -9.36
C TYR A 846 1.35 5.43 -8.23
N ASN A 847 1.96 5.57 -7.04
CA ASN A 847 1.62 4.77 -5.86
C ASN A 847 1.77 3.25 -6.10
N GLY A 848 2.55 2.84 -7.11
CA GLY A 848 2.68 1.45 -7.53
C GLY A 848 1.40 0.85 -8.10
N ASN A 849 0.45 1.69 -8.53
CA ASN A 849 -0.83 1.29 -9.11
C ASN A 849 -0.62 0.77 -10.53
N ALA A 850 -0.91 -0.52 -10.76
CA ALA A 850 -0.73 -1.21 -12.03
C ALA A 850 -1.68 -0.73 -13.12
N GLU A 851 -2.88 -0.28 -12.78
CA GLU A 851 -3.87 0.24 -13.73
C GLU A 851 -3.29 1.44 -14.50
N THR A 852 -2.61 2.37 -13.80
CA THR A 852 -1.95 3.51 -14.44
C THR A 852 -0.91 3.08 -15.48
N PHE A 853 -0.11 2.05 -15.18
CA PHE A 853 0.91 1.54 -16.11
C PHE A 853 0.27 0.85 -17.31
N LEU A 854 -0.80 0.09 -17.11
CA LEU A 854 -1.56 -0.56 -18.19
C LEU A 854 -2.21 0.48 -19.11
N LEU A 855 -2.96 1.43 -18.55
CA LEU A 855 -3.61 2.51 -19.31
C LEU A 855 -2.57 3.33 -20.08
N THR A 856 -1.44 3.66 -19.45
CA THR A 856 -0.37 4.39 -20.14
C THR A 856 0.23 3.56 -21.28
N GLY A 857 0.48 2.26 -21.06
CA GLY A 857 0.98 1.35 -22.08
C GLY A 857 0.01 1.18 -23.26
N ASP A 858 -1.27 0.97 -22.97
CA ASP A 858 -2.35 0.87 -23.95
C ASP A 858 -2.47 2.17 -24.77
N ALA A 859 -2.52 3.33 -24.12
CA ALA A 859 -2.57 4.63 -24.80
C ALA A 859 -1.34 4.86 -25.70
N LEU A 860 -0.13 4.55 -25.23
CA LEU A 860 1.09 4.61 -26.05
C LEU A 860 1.01 3.67 -27.26
N GLY A 861 0.44 2.48 -27.09
CA GLY A 861 0.22 1.51 -28.17
C GLY A 861 -0.75 2.04 -29.22
N ARG A 862 -1.87 2.60 -28.77
CA ARG A 862 -2.91 3.18 -29.64
C ARG A 862 -2.38 4.39 -30.42
N GLY A 863 -1.67 5.30 -29.74
CA GLY A 863 -0.99 6.41 -30.40
C GLY A 863 0.06 5.94 -31.43
N MET A 864 0.75 4.83 -31.18
CA MET A 864 1.66 4.23 -32.17
C MET A 864 0.92 3.70 -33.39
N VAL A 865 -0.21 2.99 -33.22
CA VAL A 865 -1.05 2.51 -34.34
C VAL A 865 -1.51 3.66 -35.23
N GLU A 866 -1.95 4.77 -34.64
CA GLU A 866 -2.36 5.95 -35.41
C GLU A 866 -1.24 6.53 -36.29
N LEU A 867 -0.03 6.61 -35.75
CA LEU A 867 1.15 7.05 -36.50
C LEU A 867 1.51 6.07 -37.62
N LEU A 868 1.42 4.77 -37.35
CA LEU A 868 1.69 3.71 -38.34
C LEU A 868 0.68 3.77 -39.49
N ASN A 869 -0.61 3.96 -39.21
CA ASN A 869 -1.66 4.13 -40.22
C ASN A 869 -1.48 5.43 -41.04
N SER A 870 -1.09 6.52 -40.38
CA SER A 870 -0.80 7.79 -41.05
C SER A 870 0.38 7.66 -42.03
N SER A 871 1.40 6.89 -41.67
CA SER A 871 2.58 6.65 -42.51
C SER A 871 2.32 5.71 -43.70
N ALA A 872 1.23 4.94 -43.68
CA ALA A 872 0.81 4.06 -44.76
C ALA A 872 0.05 4.79 -45.88
N THR A 873 -0.37 6.05 -45.67
CA THR A 873 -1.06 6.86 -46.67
C THR A 873 -0.06 7.72 -47.44
N PRO A 874 0.20 7.47 -48.75
CA PRO A 874 1.04 8.37 -49.53
C PRO A 874 0.37 9.74 -49.64
N ALA A 875 1.18 10.80 -49.56
CA ALA A 875 0.77 12.19 -49.66
C ALA A 875 -0.17 12.41 -50.87
N GLY A 876 -1.48 12.50 -50.63
CA GLY A 876 -2.48 12.67 -51.69
C GLY A 876 -3.92 12.27 -51.34
N GLY A 877 -4.15 11.44 -50.31
CA GLY A 877 -5.50 11.10 -49.86
C GLY A 877 -6.00 12.04 -48.76
N THR A 878 -6.98 12.88 -49.07
CA THR A 878 -7.68 13.72 -48.07
C THR A 878 -8.43 12.83 -47.09
N LEU A 879 -7.97 12.73 -45.83
CA LEU A 879 -8.77 12.18 -44.75
C LEU A 879 -9.73 13.27 -44.26
N MET A 880 -11.03 13.01 -44.42
CA MET A 880 -12.11 13.85 -43.92
C MET A 880 -12.16 13.65 -42.40
N ILE A 881 -11.60 14.61 -41.65
CA ILE A 881 -11.79 14.69 -40.20
C ILE A 881 -13.24 15.07 -39.97
N ILE A 882 -14.06 14.11 -39.53
CA ILE A 882 -15.33 14.44 -38.87
C ILE A 882 -14.94 14.85 -37.45
N ARG A 883 -15.37 16.06 -37.09
CA ARG A 883 -15.06 16.73 -35.82
C ARG A 883 -15.79 16.08 -34.66
#